data_AF-A0A0X8CMX2-F1
#
_entry.id   AF-A0A0X8CMX2-F1
#
_cell.length_a   1.000
_cell.length_b   1.000
_cell.length_c   1.000
_cell.angle_alpha   90.00
_cell.angle_beta   90.00
_cell.angle_gamma   90.00
#
_symmetry.space_group_name_H-M   'P 1'
#
loop_
_entity.id
_entity.type
_entity.pdbx_description
1 polymer ?
#
loop_
_entity_poly.entity_id
_entity_poly.type
_entity_poly.pdbx_seq_one_letter_code
_entity_poly.pdbx_strand_id
1 'polypeptide(L)'
;MTEVALTQFYGIELTDFATETAKLSLWIAEYQMNEMFKATFGKAPPALPLRESGNIVHGNAAFVDWTQVCPLTDDRETYIVGNPPYLGRADQTKEQKADMAKIFAPLGVSYKSLDYVACWYVKAAHYCKSSRAQCALVTTNSICQGEQVALLRPIIYKNELEIGFAHQPFKWRNSAAKNAAVTCVIVGIRSISEANKVLYSDAYHRRVTNISPYLVEGEDIFVTKRRAPISFEKDMTFGSMANDGGNLLLSASEKDEILARYPEATKFFKRLYGSQEFSKGTERWCLWIEDRDVDAAEEIPPIRSRIEAVRAARSDSDRESTAELAAVPHRFAEVRHKESDAIIVPKNTSERRFYITAGFIEAGSVISDLAFAVYDADPYIFSIISSRLHYVWGASVGGRFKMDPRYSNTLVYNTFPIPKLSDEQKASLEDLAVEVLGARETHPGKTISWLYDPDNMPSNRHGLLAEVATSMKEPASVDEILDMDDDLLSSPNDDIFTMRHARTKAARPDKVSERKPARDFDRFKPLFDECVGDLVSGKPKSLNFANEQEINAGEFFILNGVMVYVAEVNDPHFRNGKRNACLRLILENGTEGEDLLRSLATELYKDLSGRRISSAEAGPLFGSPSEVERVSAPASRITGCIYVVKSLSNASEIAELDGRLFKIGFTTGSFEDRVRDAKDDPTFRFAPVHPVRTYDAVDLNTGKFEYLLHRFFAETRLNIEIKDRFGKPFKPKEWFLLKLPTIEDAIAMLLDGKILNQVYDAKLCQIVRRSL
;
A
#
# COMPACT_ATOMS: atom_id res chain seq x y z
N MET A 1 39.78 10.71 -17.75
CA MET A 1 38.65 9.78 -17.53
C MET A 1 38.16 10.03 -16.13
N THR A 2 36.90 10.45 -15.97
CA THR A 2 36.22 10.49 -14.68
C THR A 2 35.97 9.05 -14.25
N GLU A 3 36.68 8.59 -13.22
CA GLU A 3 36.53 7.24 -12.65
C GLU A 3 35.85 7.37 -11.29
N VAL A 4 34.83 6.54 -11.04
CA VAL A 4 34.21 6.42 -9.72
C VAL A 4 35.01 5.40 -8.92
N ALA A 5 35.61 5.81 -7.80
CA ALA A 5 36.48 4.99 -6.97
C ALA A 5 35.89 4.75 -5.59
N LEU A 6 36.22 3.62 -4.94
CA LEU A 6 35.75 3.30 -3.58
C LEU A 6 36.15 4.34 -2.53
N THR A 7 37.22 5.10 -2.76
CA THR A 7 37.66 6.22 -1.89
C THR A 7 36.73 7.43 -1.91
N GLN A 8 35.72 7.44 -2.80
CA GLN A 8 34.70 8.49 -2.87
C GLN A 8 33.44 8.13 -2.05
N PHE A 9 33.38 6.93 -1.46
CA PHE A 9 32.28 6.51 -0.61
C PHE A 9 32.63 6.71 0.86
N TYR A 10 31.70 7.29 1.61
CA TYR A 10 31.85 7.63 3.02
C TYR A 10 30.63 7.10 3.80
N GLY A 11 30.83 6.69 5.04
CA GLY A 11 29.73 6.15 5.86
C GLY A 11 30.04 6.18 7.34
N ILE A 12 28.98 6.25 8.15
CA ILE A 12 29.05 6.15 9.60
C ILE A 12 28.03 5.12 10.05
N GLU A 13 28.48 4.06 10.71
CA GLU A 13 27.62 2.98 11.16
C GLU A 13 27.91 2.66 12.63
N LEU A 14 26.84 2.48 13.42
CA LEU A 14 26.94 2.30 14.87
C LEU A 14 27.41 0.91 15.25
N THR A 15 27.15 -0.09 14.41
CA THR A 15 27.50 -1.49 14.70
C THR A 15 28.74 -1.91 13.93
N ASP A 16 29.76 -2.37 14.67
CA ASP A 16 31.05 -2.81 14.13
C ASP A 16 30.90 -3.86 13.01
N PHE A 17 30.07 -4.88 13.24
CA PHE A 17 29.79 -5.91 12.23
C PHE A 17 29.23 -5.34 10.92
N ALA A 18 28.31 -4.37 11.00
CA ALA A 18 27.73 -3.77 9.79
C ALA A 18 28.74 -2.82 9.10
N THR A 19 29.62 -2.18 9.86
CA THR A 19 30.72 -1.37 9.31
C THR A 19 31.65 -2.22 8.43
N GLU A 20 32.11 -3.36 8.94
CA GLU A 20 32.98 -4.27 8.19
C GLU A 20 32.25 -4.92 7.02
N THR A 21 30.98 -5.29 7.21
CA THR A 21 30.14 -5.83 6.12
C THR A 21 29.96 -4.81 4.99
N ALA A 22 29.81 -3.52 5.31
CA ALA A 22 29.67 -2.46 4.31
C ALA A 22 30.96 -2.29 3.48
N LYS A 23 32.13 -2.30 4.13
CA LYS A 23 33.43 -2.26 3.44
C LYS A 23 33.60 -3.44 2.48
N LEU A 24 33.29 -4.65 2.94
CA LEU A 24 33.34 -5.85 2.10
C LEU A 24 32.34 -5.78 0.94
N SER A 25 31.14 -5.26 1.17
CA SER A 25 30.12 -5.12 0.12
C SER A 25 30.55 -4.17 -0.99
N LEU A 26 31.23 -3.06 -0.64
CA LEU A 26 31.80 -2.14 -1.61
C LEU A 26 32.87 -2.80 -2.49
N TRP A 27 33.75 -3.62 -1.88
CA TRP A 27 34.73 -4.43 -2.61
C TRP A 27 34.08 -5.38 -3.60
N ILE A 28 33.07 -6.12 -3.16
CA ILE A 28 32.34 -7.07 -4.01
C ILE A 28 31.68 -6.33 -5.17
N ALA A 29 31.10 -5.16 -4.92
CA ALA A 29 30.49 -4.33 -5.96
C ALA A 29 31.54 -3.85 -6.99
N GLU A 30 32.68 -3.32 -6.54
CA GLU A 30 33.77 -2.90 -7.44
C GLU A 30 34.26 -4.07 -8.30
N TYR A 31 34.46 -5.25 -7.70
CA TYR A 31 34.84 -6.46 -8.43
C TYR A 31 33.81 -6.84 -9.50
N GLN A 32 32.52 -6.85 -9.16
CA GLN A 32 31.44 -7.16 -10.10
C GLN A 32 31.38 -6.15 -11.26
N MET A 33 31.54 -4.85 -10.96
CA MET A 33 31.58 -3.81 -12.01
C MET A 33 32.79 -3.96 -12.92
N ASN A 34 33.96 -4.27 -12.35
CA ASN A 34 35.20 -4.48 -13.12
C ASN A 34 35.11 -5.69 -14.04
N GLU A 35 34.50 -6.80 -13.61
CA GLU A 35 34.28 -7.96 -14.48
C GLU A 35 33.29 -7.64 -15.62
N MET A 36 32.22 -6.88 -15.37
CA MET A 36 31.34 -6.40 -16.45
C MET A 36 32.05 -5.44 -17.42
N PHE A 37 32.88 -4.55 -16.89
CA PHE A 37 33.68 -3.63 -17.70
C PHE A 37 34.67 -4.39 -18.58
N LYS A 38 35.37 -5.38 -18.01
CA LYS A 38 36.28 -6.28 -18.73
C LYS A 38 35.56 -7.08 -19.80
N ALA A 39 34.36 -7.59 -19.53
CA ALA A 39 33.57 -8.31 -20.54
C ALA A 39 33.20 -7.42 -21.74
N THR A 40 33.01 -6.12 -21.51
CA THR A 40 32.61 -5.16 -22.55
C THR A 40 33.79 -4.55 -23.31
N PHE A 41 34.90 -4.24 -22.61
CA PHE A 41 36.02 -3.47 -23.15
C PHE A 41 37.36 -4.22 -23.16
N GLY A 42 37.40 -5.46 -22.68
CA GLY A 42 38.54 -6.37 -22.77
C GLY A 42 39.65 -6.19 -21.72
N LYS A 43 39.68 -5.07 -21.00
CA LYS A 43 40.64 -4.83 -19.91
C LYS A 43 39.96 -4.10 -18.75
N ALA A 44 40.27 -4.52 -17.52
CA ALA A 44 39.87 -3.84 -16.30
C ALA A 44 41.06 -3.78 -15.32
N PRO A 45 41.04 -2.86 -14.34
CA PRO A 45 42.03 -2.83 -13.28
C PRO A 45 42.11 -4.18 -12.52
N PRO A 46 43.30 -4.60 -12.06
CA PRO A 46 43.43 -5.83 -11.29
C PRO A 46 42.72 -5.68 -9.93
N ALA A 47 41.95 -6.70 -9.56
CA ALA A 47 41.18 -6.74 -8.30
C ALA A 47 42.06 -6.87 -7.03
N LEU A 48 43.33 -7.24 -7.19
CA LEU A 48 44.28 -7.46 -6.10
C LEU A 48 45.59 -6.69 -6.37
N PRO A 49 46.31 -6.25 -5.32
CA PRO A 49 45.98 -6.38 -3.89
C PRO A 49 44.81 -5.49 -3.47
N LEU A 50 44.10 -5.89 -2.40
CA LEU A 50 43.07 -5.06 -1.79
C LEU A 50 43.70 -3.74 -1.33
N ARG A 51 43.09 -2.63 -1.74
CA ARG A 51 43.52 -1.26 -1.41
C ARG A 51 42.75 -0.78 -0.17
N GLU A 52 43.03 0.41 0.31
CA GLU A 52 42.10 1.03 1.26
C GLU A 52 40.80 1.38 0.51
N SER A 53 39.66 0.99 1.08
CA SER A 53 38.34 1.04 0.43
C SER A 53 37.29 1.60 1.36
N GLY A 54 36.51 2.56 0.90
CA GLY A 54 35.36 3.09 1.63
C GLY A 54 35.77 3.76 2.94
N ASN A 55 35.52 5.07 3.05
CA ASN A 55 35.73 5.81 4.28
C ASN A 55 34.56 5.54 5.25
N ILE A 56 34.38 4.27 5.64
CA ILE A 56 33.32 3.81 6.53
C ILE A 56 33.88 3.74 7.96
N VAL A 57 33.30 4.58 8.83
CA VAL A 57 33.73 4.74 10.22
C VAL A 57 32.71 4.09 11.14
N HIS A 58 33.20 3.27 12.07
CA HIS A 58 32.40 2.76 13.17
C HIS A 58 32.18 3.88 14.20
N GLY A 59 30.93 4.28 14.41
CA GLY A 59 30.59 5.34 15.35
C GLY A 59 29.12 5.75 15.34
N ASN A 60 28.73 6.52 16.34
CA ASN A 60 27.38 7.07 16.42
C ASN A 60 27.25 8.33 15.55
N ALA A 61 26.57 8.22 14.41
CA ALA A 61 26.38 9.31 13.45
C ALA A 61 25.67 10.55 14.03
N ALA A 62 24.90 10.41 15.11
CA ALA A 62 24.30 11.55 15.82
C ALA A 62 25.38 12.41 16.52
N PHE A 63 26.47 11.79 16.97
CA PHE A 63 27.54 12.44 17.74
C PHE A 63 28.75 12.81 16.89
N VAL A 64 29.20 11.92 16.01
CA VAL A 64 30.39 12.09 15.17
C VAL A 64 30.27 13.35 14.31
N ASP A 65 31.33 14.13 14.20
CA ASP A 65 31.41 15.25 13.27
C ASP A 65 31.55 14.72 11.84
N TRP A 66 30.53 14.96 11.02
CA TRP A 66 30.49 14.44 9.65
C TRP A 66 31.60 15.04 8.78
N THR A 67 32.09 16.24 9.11
CA THR A 67 33.19 16.88 8.37
C THR A 67 34.54 16.21 8.58
N GLN A 68 34.70 15.45 9.67
CA GLN A 68 35.90 14.64 9.91
C GLN A 68 35.89 13.34 9.12
N VAL A 69 34.69 12.84 8.79
CA VAL A 69 34.52 11.60 8.02
C VAL A 69 34.57 11.91 6.53
N CYS A 70 33.75 12.86 6.08
CA CYS A 70 33.73 13.39 4.72
C CYS A 70 34.15 14.87 4.78
N PRO A 71 35.42 15.19 4.47
CA PRO A 71 35.90 16.56 4.47
C PRO A 71 35.16 17.44 3.47
N LEU A 72 34.95 18.71 3.85
CA LEU A 72 34.33 19.71 2.98
C LEU A 72 35.30 20.06 1.86
N THR A 73 34.89 19.88 0.61
CA THR A 73 35.69 20.19 -0.58
C THR A 73 34.85 20.97 -1.58
N ASP A 74 35.35 22.12 -2.05
CA ASP A 74 34.63 22.99 -3.00
C ASP A 74 34.69 22.48 -4.45
N ASP A 75 35.60 21.55 -4.75
CA ASP A 75 35.85 21.01 -6.09
C ASP A 75 35.05 19.73 -6.41
N ARG A 76 34.21 19.26 -5.47
CA ARG A 76 33.46 18.00 -5.62
C ARG A 76 31.99 18.15 -5.26
N GLU A 77 31.16 17.47 -6.02
CA GLU A 77 29.75 17.30 -5.69
C GLU A 77 29.61 16.24 -4.59
N THR A 78 28.94 16.61 -3.49
CA THR A 78 28.73 15.71 -2.35
C THR A 78 27.25 15.41 -2.18
N TYR A 79 26.91 14.13 -2.08
CA TYR A 79 25.55 13.66 -1.85
C TYR A 79 25.50 12.87 -0.54
N ILE A 80 24.61 13.28 0.36
CA ILE A 80 24.31 12.55 1.58
C ILE A 80 23.06 11.72 1.32
N VAL A 81 23.20 10.41 1.32
CA VAL A 81 22.07 9.48 1.19
C VAL A 81 22.03 8.56 2.39
N GLY A 82 20.83 8.21 2.85
CA GLY A 82 20.73 7.29 3.97
C GLY A 82 19.31 6.93 4.36
N ASN A 83 19.22 5.88 5.17
CA ASN A 83 17.99 5.43 5.81
C ASN A 83 18.25 5.33 7.32
N PRO A 84 18.20 6.45 8.07
CA PRO A 84 18.52 6.46 9.49
C PRO A 84 17.43 5.75 10.32
N PRO A 85 17.69 5.41 11.59
CA PRO A 85 16.73 4.68 12.43
C PRO A 85 15.51 5.51 12.82
N TYR A 86 14.32 4.89 12.80
CA TYR A 86 13.04 5.52 13.18
C TYR A 86 12.61 5.05 14.56
N LEU A 87 12.53 5.97 15.52
CA LEU A 87 12.09 5.66 16.88
C LEU A 87 11.30 6.84 17.43
N GLY A 88 10.00 6.62 17.63
CA GLY A 88 9.12 7.60 18.26
C GLY A 88 9.47 7.81 19.73
N ARG A 89 9.01 8.91 20.32
CA ARG A 89 9.34 9.33 21.70
C ARG A 89 9.24 8.24 22.78
N ALA A 90 8.32 7.29 22.60
CA ALA A 90 8.04 6.23 23.56
C ALA A 90 9.02 5.05 23.44
N ASP A 91 9.56 4.83 22.25
CA ASP A 91 10.41 3.68 21.91
C ASP A 91 11.91 4.02 21.98
N GLN A 92 12.25 5.29 22.23
CA GLN A 92 13.62 5.77 22.39
C GLN A 92 14.25 5.33 23.73
N THR A 93 15.47 4.80 23.66
CA THR A 93 16.28 4.46 24.83
C THR A 93 16.78 5.70 25.59
N LYS A 94 17.36 5.51 26.77
CA LYS A 94 17.93 6.61 27.56
C LYS A 94 19.12 7.26 26.83
N GLU A 95 19.94 6.46 26.16
CA GLU A 95 21.10 6.88 25.39
C GLU A 95 20.66 7.72 24.18
N GLN A 96 19.65 7.27 23.43
CA GLN A 96 19.11 8.01 22.28
C GLN A 96 18.49 9.35 22.70
N LYS A 97 17.81 9.39 23.85
CA LYS A 97 17.30 10.65 24.42
C LYS A 97 18.44 11.60 24.79
N ALA A 98 19.56 11.08 25.29
CA ALA A 98 20.75 11.87 25.56
C ALA A 98 21.41 12.39 24.27
N ASP A 99 21.43 11.59 23.20
CA ASP A 99 21.92 12.01 21.88
C ASP A 99 21.07 13.16 21.31
N MET A 100 19.73 13.03 21.37
CA MET A 100 18.83 14.13 21.00
C MET A 100 19.11 15.38 21.84
N ALA A 101 19.31 15.24 23.15
CA ALA A 101 19.58 16.39 24.01
C ALA A 101 20.86 17.14 23.59
N LYS A 102 21.93 16.43 23.23
CA LYS A 102 23.18 17.06 22.76
C LYS A 102 23.01 17.85 21.48
N ILE A 103 22.18 17.36 20.55
CA ILE A 103 21.94 18.01 19.25
C ILE A 103 20.98 19.21 19.40
N PHE A 104 19.86 19.01 20.11
CA PHE A 104 18.75 19.95 20.11
C PHE A 104 18.78 20.96 21.27
N ALA A 105 19.35 20.64 22.43
CA ALA A 105 19.39 21.58 23.55
C ALA A 105 20.16 22.88 23.23
N PRO A 106 21.31 22.85 22.52
CA PRO A 106 21.99 24.08 22.09
C PRO A 106 21.16 24.95 21.14
N LEU A 107 20.19 24.37 20.43
CA LEU A 107 19.30 25.10 19.51
C LEU A 107 18.13 25.80 20.22
N GLY A 108 17.92 25.55 21.52
CA GLY A 108 16.85 26.17 22.30
C GLY A 108 15.43 25.77 21.88
N VAL A 109 15.27 24.63 21.20
CA VAL A 109 13.98 24.15 20.68
C VAL A 109 13.42 23.02 21.54
N SER A 110 12.09 22.85 21.55
CA SER A 110 11.48 21.66 22.14
C SER A 110 11.67 20.45 21.22
N TYR A 111 12.31 19.39 21.70
CA TYR A 111 12.66 18.22 20.88
C TYR A 111 12.16 16.88 21.44
N LYS A 112 11.65 16.86 22.67
CA LYS A 112 11.29 15.60 23.37
C LYS A 112 10.17 14.80 22.69
N SER A 113 9.41 15.41 21.77
CA SER A 113 8.37 14.73 20.99
C SER A 113 8.79 14.38 19.56
N LEU A 114 9.99 14.78 19.12
CA LEU A 114 10.51 14.43 17.81
C LEU A 114 10.89 12.95 17.74
N ASP A 115 10.74 12.38 16.54
CA ASP A 115 11.31 11.08 16.22
C ASP A 115 12.84 11.14 16.20
N TYR A 116 13.51 10.05 16.54
CA TYR A 116 14.96 9.97 16.63
C TYR A 116 15.65 10.30 15.28
N VAL A 117 15.02 9.99 14.15
CA VAL A 117 15.51 10.34 12.80
C VAL A 117 15.72 11.84 12.60
N ALA A 118 15.04 12.69 13.39
CA ALA A 118 15.21 14.14 13.34
C ALA A 118 16.66 14.58 13.60
N CYS A 119 17.45 13.80 14.35
CA CYS A 119 18.88 14.06 14.56
C CYS A 119 19.64 14.15 13.25
N TRP A 120 19.39 13.23 12.32
CA TRP A 120 20.06 13.20 11.02
C TRP A 120 19.67 14.37 10.13
N TYR A 121 18.44 14.87 10.23
CA TYR A 121 18.03 16.08 9.52
C TYR A 121 18.78 17.31 10.01
N VAL A 122 18.99 17.45 11.32
CA VAL A 122 19.77 18.59 11.86
C VAL A 122 21.25 18.47 11.47
N LYS A 123 21.83 17.27 11.57
CA LYS A 123 23.22 17.01 11.16
C LYS A 123 23.43 17.25 9.66
N ALA A 124 22.51 16.75 8.83
CA ALA A 124 22.53 16.98 7.39
C ALA A 124 22.36 18.45 7.06
N ALA A 125 21.44 19.16 7.72
CA ALA A 125 21.26 20.60 7.50
C ALA A 125 22.53 21.39 7.84
N HIS A 126 23.21 21.06 8.93
CA HIS A 126 24.49 21.67 9.27
C HIS A 126 25.57 21.39 8.21
N TYR A 127 25.66 20.15 7.73
CA TYR A 127 26.62 19.77 6.69
C TYR A 127 26.32 20.45 5.34
N CYS A 128 25.06 20.40 4.87
CA CYS A 128 24.58 21.04 3.64
C CYS A 128 24.60 22.57 3.68
N LYS A 129 24.68 23.19 4.85
CA LYS A 129 24.95 24.62 4.95
C LYS A 129 26.43 24.94 4.77
N SER A 130 27.28 24.06 5.31
CA SER A 130 28.74 24.22 5.30
C SER A 130 29.39 23.73 4.00
N SER A 131 28.62 23.05 3.14
CA SER A 131 29.02 22.55 1.83
C SER A 131 27.90 22.80 0.82
N ARG A 132 28.18 22.73 -0.49
CA ARG A 132 27.12 22.67 -1.51
C ARG A 132 26.49 21.27 -1.63
N ALA A 133 26.55 20.47 -0.56
CA ALA A 133 26.04 19.10 -0.58
C ALA A 133 24.52 19.06 -0.65
N GLN A 134 24.00 18.02 -1.29
CA GLN A 134 22.57 17.70 -1.29
C GLN A 134 22.33 16.46 -0.45
N CYS A 135 21.22 16.42 0.28
CA CYS A 135 20.88 15.31 1.16
C CYS A 135 19.53 14.70 0.80
N ALA A 136 19.44 13.38 0.74
CA ALA A 136 18.18 12.65 0.60
C ALA A 136 18.09 11.55 1.64
N LEU A 137 17.13 11.66 2.56
CA LEU A 137 16.93 10.68 3.62
C LEU A 137 15.58 9.97 3.48
N VAL A 138 15.61 8.65 3.62
CA VAL A 138 14.40 7.85 3.85
C VAL A 138 14.02 7.98 5.33
N THR A 139 12.77 8.31 5.61
CA THR A 139 12.28 8.59 6.98
C THR A 139 10.84 8.14 7.15
N THR A 140 10.40 7.97 8.40
CA THR A 140 8.97 7.88 8.72
C THR A 140 8.22 9.11 8.21
N ASN A 141 7.01 8.91 7.66
CA ASN A 141 6.14 10.00 7.20
C ASN A 141 5.74 10.97 8.34
N SER A 142 5.86 10.53 9.60
CA SER A 142 5.48 11.31 10.78
C SER A 142 6.30 12.59 10.96
N ILE A 143 7.51 12.70 10.39
CA ILE A 143 8.30 13.94 10.47
C ILE A 143 7.74 15.08 9.58
N CYS A 144 6.90 14.73 8.60
CA CYS A 144 6.23 15.66 7.70
C CYS A 144 4.76 15.89 8.11
N GLN A 145 4.37 15.46 9.31
CA GLN A 145 2.97 15.46 9.77
C GLN A 145 2.87 15.93 11.22
N GLY A 146 1.71 16.47 11.58
CA GLY A 146 1.37 16.80 12.95
C GLY A 146 2.40 17.69 13.65
N GLU A 147 2.74 17.34 14.89
CA GLU A 147 3.57 18.19 15.75
C GLU A 147 5.03 18.29 15.31
N GLN A 148 5.53 17.32 14.56
CA GLN A 148 6.96 17.23 14.24
C GLN A 148 7.39 18.32 13.25
N VAL A 149 6.48 18.73 12.34
CA VAL A 149 6.74 19.72 11.29
C VAL A 149 7.21 21.04 11.89
N ALA A 150 6.43 21.59 12.83
CA ALA A 150 6.73 22.88 13.45
C ALA A 150 7.95 22.84 14.38
N LEU A 151 8.38 21.66 14.85
CA LEU A 151 9.57 21.51 15.70
C LEU A 151 10.85 21.35 14.89
N LEU A 152 10.80 20.61 13.77
CA LEU A 152 11.99 20.28 12.98
C LEU A 152 12.24 21.25 11.84
N ARG A 153 11.22 21.61 11.06
CA ARG A 153 11.40 22.31 9.79
C ARG A 153 11.95 23.73 9.94
N PRO A 154 11.54 24.53 10.94
CA PRO A 154 12.17 25.84 11.14
C PRO A 154 13.69 25.77 11.33
N ILE A 155 14.23 24.67 11.87
CA ILE A 155 15.68 24.48 12.03
C ILE A 155 16.34 24.31 10.66
N ILE A 156 15.74 23.52 9.77
CA ILE A 156 16.26 23.27 8.41
C ILE A 156 16.23 24.57 7.60
N TYR A 157 15.09 25.27 7.58
CA TYR A 157 14.89 26.47 6.76
C TYR A 157 15.73 27.66 7.24
N LYS A 158 16.00 27.79 8.55
CA LYS A 158 16.96 28.78 9.09
C LYS A 158 18.39 28.62 8.57
N ASN A 159 18.72 27.47 7.98
CA ASN A 159 20.02 27.21 7.38
C ASN A 159 20.07 27.52 5.87
N GLU A 160 19.10 28.27 5.33
CA GLU A 160 19.00 28.63 3.91
C GLU A 160 18.91 27.38 3.01
N LEU A 161 18.21 26.37 3.52
CA LEU A 161 17.94 25.12 2.84
C LEU A 161 16.47 25.02 2.46
N GLU A 162 16.20 24.31 1.38
CA GLU A 162 14.87 24.02 0.86
C GLU A 162 14.70 22.53 0.53
N ILE A 163 13.45 22.11 0.33
CA ILE A 163 13.15 20.78 -0.22
C ILE A 163 13.25 20.86 -1.75
N GLY A 164 14.26 20.20 -2.32
CA GLY A 164 14.46 20.10 -3.76
C GLY A 164 13.60 19.03 -4.41
N PHE A 165 13.37 17.91 -3.72
CA PHE A 165 12.44 16.88 -4.15
C PHE A 165 11.90 16.10 -2.95
N ALA A 166 10.76 15.43 -3.13
CA ALA A 166 10.27 14.50 -2.12
C ALA A 166 9.46 13.35 -2.73
N HIS A 167 9.55 12.16 -2.13
CA HIS A 167 8.58 11.10 -2.34
C HIS A 167 7.49 11.19 -1.27
N GLN A 168 6.25 11.25 -1.72
CA GLN A 168 5.06 11.18 -0.88
C GLN A 168 4.97 9.83 -0.15
N PRO A 169 4.12 9.72 0.89
CA PRO A 169 4.10 8.54 1.75
C PRO A 169 3.84 7.23 0.99
N PHE A 170 4.76 6.27 1.11
CA PHE A 170 4.66 4.93 0.51
C PHE A 170 4.90 3.84 1.57
N LYS A 171 4.37 2.63 1.32
CA LYS A 171 4.55 1.50 2.24
C LYS A 171 5.92 0.86 2.06
N TRP A 172 6.70 0.77 3.14
CA TRP A 172 8.00 0.12 3.11
C TRP A 172 7.89 -1.37 2.77
N ARG A 173 8.75 -1.85 1.88
CA ARG A 173 8.89 -3.27 1.53
C ARG A 173 10.35 -3.58 1.19
N ASN A 174 10.82 -4.73 1.65
CA ASN A 174 12.09 -5.34 1.30
C ASN A 174 11.91 -6.85 1.04
N SER A 175 12.97 -7.49 0.57
CA SER A 175 12.99 -8.93 0.26
C SER A 175 13.23 -9.82 1.50
N ALA A 176 13.21 -9.28 2.72
CA ALA A 176 13.45 -10.04 3.94
C ALA A 176 12.16 -10.70 4.47
N ALA A 177 12.32 -11.79 5.23
CA ALA A 177 11.22 -12.62 5.72
C ALA A 177 10.18 -11.89 6.59
N LYS A 178 10.57 -10.80 7.27
CA LYS A 178 9.69 -9.98 8.12
C LYS A 178 9.80 -8.50 7.75
N ASN A 179 8.89 -8.06 6.89
CA ASN A 179 8.79 -6.66 6.48
C ASN A 179 8.26 -5.77 7.62
N ALA A 180 8.93 -4.66 7.90
CA ALA A 180 8.44 -3.66 8.83
C ALA A 180 7.17 -2.98 8.27
N ALA A 181 6.11 -2.90 9.08
CA ALA A 181 4.84 -2.30 8.67
C ALA A 181 4.84 -0.76 8.89
N VAL A 182 5.76 -0.07 8.21
CA VAL A 182 5.97 1.38 8.31
C VAL A 182 5.67 2.08 6.97
N THR A 183 5.18 3.32 7.07
CA THR A 183 5.04 4.21 5.91
C THR A 183 6.22 5.18 5.89
N CYS A 184 6.96 5.19 4.79
CA CYS A 184 8.13 6.04 4.60
C CYS A 184 7.81 7.22 3.68
N VAL A 185 8.65 8.25 3.77
CA VAL A 185 8.81 9.31 2.78
C VAL A 185 10.29 9.44 2.46
N ILE A 186 10.62 10.06 1.34
CA ILE A 186 12.00 10.47 1.02
C ILE A 186 11.99 11.98 0.89
N VAL A 187 12.87 12.68 1.59
CA VAL A 187 12.95 14.13 1.51
C VAL A 187 14.37 14.54 1.10
N GLY A 188 14.46 15.18 -0.06
CA GLY A 188 15.68 15.77 -0.60
C GLY A 188 15.84 17.22 -0.16
N ILE A 189 16.82 17.51 0.67
CA ILE A 189 17.20 18.86 1.12
C ILE A 189 18.42 19.33 0.33
N ARG A 190 18.40 20.59 -0.08
CA ARG A 190 19.50 21.27 -0.76
C ARG A 190 19.55 22.74 -0.37
N SER A 191 20.63 23.43 -0.70
CA SER A 191 20.68 24.90 -0.67
C SER A 191 19.63 25.49 -1.62
N ILE A 192 19.08 26.66 -1.26
CA ILE A 192 18.09 27.37 -2.08
C ILE A 192 18.59 27.54 -3.51
N SER A 193 17.75 27.19 -4.48
CA SER A 193 18.09 27.20 -5.91
C SER A 193 16.85 27.51 -6.76
N GLU A 194 17.07 28.06 -7.96
CA GLU A 194 16.02 28.25 -8.98
C GLU A 194 15.67 26.94 -9.73
N ALA A 195 16.38 25.85 -9.45
CA ALA A 195 16.10 24.56 -10.07
C ALA A 195 14.68 24.07 -9.74
N ASN A 196 14.02 23.44 -10.71
CA ASN A 196 12.69 22.88 -10.51
C ASN A 196 12.65 21.91 -9.32
N LYS A 197 11.55 21.96 -8.56
CA LYS A 197 11.26 21.01 -7.48
C LYS A 197 10.40 19.88 -8.00
N VAL A 198 10.64 18.66 -7.52
CA VAL A 198 9.93 17.47 -8.01
C VAL A 198 9.27 16.72 -6.86
N LEU A 199 7.96 16.48 -6.99
CA LEU A 199 7.20 15.65 -6.06
C LEU A 199 6.89 14.31 -6.72
N TYR A 200 7.33 13.23 -6.09
CA TYR A 200 7.11 11.86 -6.55
C TYR A 200 5.97 11.22 -5.77
N SER A 201 5.08 10.53 -6.48
CA SER A 201 4.08 9.61 -5.94
C SER A 201 4.41 8.18 -6.44
N ASP A 202 3.66 7.17 -5.99
CA ASP A 202 3.88 5.78 -6.42
C ASP A 202 3.67 5.59 -7.94
N ALA A 203 2.88 6.44 -8.59
CA ALA A 203 2.48 6.29 -10.00
C ALA A 203 3.11 7.33 -10.95
N TYR A 204 3.43 8.53 -10.46
CA TYR A 204 3.90 9.63 -11.30
C TYR A 204 4.82 10.59 -10.54
N HIS A 205 5.43 11.53 -11.26
CA HIS A 205 6.15 12.64 -10.67
C HIS A 205 5.69 13.94 -11.31
N ARG A 206 5.67 15.02 -10.52
CA ARG A 206 5.26 16.34 -10.99
C ARG A 206 6.30 17.38 -10.62
N ARG A 207 6.53 18.33 -11.54
CA ARG A 207 7.30 19.54 -11.25
C ARG A 207 6.38 20.53 -10.55
N VAL A 208 6.86 21.10 -9.45
CA VAL A 208 6.09 22.04 -8.63
C VAL A 208 6.92 23.28 -8.36
N THR A 209 6.23 24.38 -8.08
CA THR A 209 6.87 25.66 -7.76
C THR A 209 7.55 25.63 -6.40
N ASN A 210 6.88 25.07 -5.39
CA ASN A 210 7.41 24.84 -4.06
C ASN A 210 6.89 23.54 -3.45
N ILE A 211 7.73 22.89 -2.63
CA ILE A 211 7.33 21.72 -1.83
C ILE A 211 7.25 22.20 -0.38
N SER A 212 6.03 22.27 0.13
CA SER A 212 5.78 22.62 1.53
C SER A 212 6.37 21.58 2.49
N PRO A 213 6.53 21.93 3.78
CA PRO A 213 6.97 21.02 4.83
C PRO A 213 6.14 19.73 5.00
N TYR A 214 4.90 19.74 4.50
CA TYR A 214 3.94 18.62 4.51
C TYR A 214 3.98 17.76 3.24
N LEU A 215 4.95 17.99 2.35
CA LEU A 215 5.12 17.27 1.08
C LEU A 215 3.95 17.43 0.10
N VAL A 216 3.37 18.63 0.10
CA VAL A 216 2.38 19.07 -0.90
C VAL A 216 2.87 20.34 -1.58
N GLU A 217 2.37 20.61 -2.78
CA GLU A 217 2.64 21.87 -3.45
C GLU A 217 1.97 23.02 -2.69
N GLY A 218 2.75 24.06 -2.37
CA GLY A 218 2.25 25.21 -1.61
C GLY A 218 3.37 25.93 -0.86
N GLU A 219 2.98 26.89 -0.03
CA GLU A 219 3.89 27.74 0.74
C GLU A 219 4.53 27.03 1.95
N ASP A 220 5.63 27.60 2.45
CA ASP A 220 6.36 27.11 3.62
C ASP A 220 5.71 27.57 4.94
N ILE A 221 4.47 27.11 5.16
CA ILE A 221 3.69 27.42 6.36
C ILE A 221 3.90 26.34 7.43
N PHE A 222 4.18 26.76 8.66
CA PHE A 222 4.29 25.86 9.82
C PHE A 222 3.11 26.09 10.77
N VAL A 223 2.32 25.06 11.03
CA VAL A 223 1.20 25.17 11.97
C VAL A 223 1.66 24.70 13.34
N THR A 224 1.70 25.63 14.29
CA THR A 224 2.13 25.35 15.66
C THR A 224 0.94 24.96 16.55
N LYS A 225 1.19 24.09 17.53
CA LYS A 225 0.22 23.76 18.58
C LYS A 225 -0.30 25.01 19.29
N ARG A 226 -1.61 25.06 19.51
CA ARG A 226 -2.25 26.11 20.31
C ARG A 226 -3.02 25.51 21.48
N ARG A 227 -3.05 26.23 22.61
CA ARG A 227 -3.82 25.83 23.80
C ARG A 227 -5.28 26.23 23.70
N ALA A 228 -5.58 27.34 23.05
CA ALA A 228 -6.92 27.86 22.81
C ALA A 228 -7.18 27.98 21.29
N PRO A 229 -8.43 27.79 20.85
CA PRO A 229 -8.81 27.92 19.46
C PRO A 229 -8.71 29.35 18.94
N ILE A 230 -8.40 29.49 17.65
CA ILE A 230 -8.36 30.80 16.97
C ILE A 230 -9.73 31.29 16.51
N SER A 231 -10.63 30.35 16.19
CA SER A 231 -11.90 30.65 15.51
C SER A 231 -13.14 30.17 16.26
N PHE A 232 -12.99 29.39 17.33
CA PHE A 232 -14.11 28.89 18.12
C PHE A 232 -14.16 29.58 19.48
N GLU A 233 -15.37 29.77 20.00
CA GLU A 233 -15.61 30.34 21.34
C GLU A 233 -15.48 29.29 22.46
N LYS A 234 -15.63 28.01 22.12
CA LYS A 234 -15.60 26.88 23.06
C LYS A 234 -14.32 26.08 22.92
N ASP A 235 -13.75 25.70 24.06
CA ASP A 235 -12.56 24.86 24.09
C ASP A 235 -12.91 23.39 23.85
N MET A 236 -12.13 22.73 22.97
CA MET A 236 -12.18 21.29 22.83
C MET A 236 -11.22 20.63 23.83
N THR A 237 -11.78 19.75 24.65
CA THR A 237 -11.06 19.00 25.68
C THR A 237 -10.77 17.57 25.24
N PHE A 238 -9.70 17.02 25.82
CA PHE A 238 -9.43 15.60 25.72
C PHE A 238 -10.36 14.83 26.66
N GLY A 239 -10.77 13.61 26.27
CA GLY A 239 -11.62 12.77 27.12
C GLY A 239 -10.91 12.29 28.39
N SER A 240 -11.69 11.69 29.30
CA SER A 240 -11.20 11.18 30.59
C SER A 240 -10.37 9.91 30.38
N MET A 241 -9.21 9.83 31.04
CA MET A 241 -8.30 8.68 30.94
C MET A 241 -8.35 7.85 32.23
N ALA A 242 -8.66 6.56 32.11
CA ALA A 242 -8.75 5.67 33.27
C ALA A 242 -7.37 5.32 33.85
N ASN A 243 -6.41 4.93 33.00
CA ASN A 243 -5.07 4.43 33.38
C ASN A 243 -5.15 3.44 34.55
N ASP A 244 -5.93 2.40 34.35
CA ASP A 244 -6.52 1.54 35.38
C ASP A 244 -6.21 0.05 35.14
N GLY A 245 -5.38 -0.26 34.14
CA GLY A 245 -5.16 -1.64 33.68
C GLY A 245 -6.41 -2.29 33.04
N GLY A 246 -7.45 -1.51 32.72
CA GLY A 246 -8.71 -2.01 32.17
C GLY A 246 -9.73 -2.48 33.20
N ASN A 247 -9.54 -2.20 34.49
CA ASN A 247 -10.39 -2.73 35.57
C ASN A 247 -11.65 -1.89 35.86
N LEU A 248 -11.65 -0.58 35.58
CA LEU A 248 -12.78 0.34 35.72
C LEU A 248 -13.67 0.38 34.47
N LEU A 249 -13.25 -0.29 33.39
CA LEU A 249 -13.96 -0.37 32.12
C LEU A 249 -14.67 -1.72 32.02
N LEU A 250 -15.96 -1.72 31.69
CA LEU A 250 -16.78 -2.92 31.66
C LEU A 250 -17.57 -3.03 30.35
N SER A 251 -17.84 -4.27 29.94
CA SER A 251 -18.82 -4.58 28.90
C SER A 251 -20.26 -4.44 29.44
N ALA A 252 -21.25 -4.46 28.55
CA ALA A 252 -22.66 -4.54 28.93
C ALA A 252 -22.96 -5.76 29.81
N SER A 253 -22.44 -6.94 29.43
CA SER A 253 -22.68 -8.18 30.17
C SER A 253 -22.08 -8.15 31.57
N GLU A 254 -20.87 -7.62 31.74
CA GLU A 254 -20.23 -7.50 33.06
C GLU A 254 -21.01 -6.55 33.97
N LYS A 255 -21.53 -5.44 33.44
CA LYS A 255 -22.42 -4.54 34.19
C LYS A 255 -23.69 -5.28 34.62
N ASP A 256 -24.36 -5.95 33.69
CA ASP A 256 -25.64 -6.62 33.96
C ASP A 256 -25.48 -7.74 35.00
N GLU A 257 -24.38 -8.49 34.96
CA GLU A 257 -24.04 -9.51 35.95
C GLU A 257 -23.81 -8.95 37.37
N ILE A 258 -23.28 -7.72 37.46
CA ILE A 258 -23.09 -7.02 38.74
C ILE A 258 -24.44 -6.51 39.23
N LEU A 259 -25.22 -5.85 38.37
CA LEU A 259 -26.52 -5.27 38.73
C LEU A 259 -27.58 -6.32 39.08
N ALA A 260 -27.52 -7.51 38.48
CA ALA A 260 -28.39 -8.62 38.83
C ALA A 260 -28.20 -9.11 40.28
N ARG A 261 -26.99 -8.93 40.84
CA ARG A 261 -26.64 -9.34 42.19
C ARG A 261 -26.64 -8.18 43.19
N TYR A 262 -26.32 -6.98 42.73
CA TYR A 262 -26.16 -5.76 43.53
C TYR A 262 -26.85 -4.57 42.83
N PRO A 263 -28.19 -4.46 42.90
CA PRO A 263 -28.93 -3.37 42.24
C PRO A 263 -28.54 -1.97 42.70
N GLU A 264 -28.10 -1.82 43.94
CA GLU A 264 -27.59 -0.57 44.54
C GLU A 264 -26.35 -0.02 43.82
N ALA A 265 -25.63 -0.86 43.07
CA ALA A 265 -24.46 -0.45 42.31
C ALA A 265 -24.79 0.46 41.11
N THR A 266 -26.07 0.60 40.73
CA THR A 266 -26.53 1.36 39.56
C THR A 266 -25.97 2.78 39.52
N LYS A 267 -25.87 3.46 40.67
CA LYS A 267 -25.35 4.84 40.77
C LYS A 267 -23.88 4.99 40.34
N PHE A 268 -23.11 3.90 40.32
CA PHE A 268 -21.69 3.91 39.97
C PHE A 268 -21.43 3.70 38.48
N PHE A 269 -22.44 3.31 37.70
CA PHE A 269 -22.25 3.01 36.29
C PHE A 269 -22.58 4.22 35.42
N LYS A 270 -21.59 4.67 34.64
CA LYS A 270 -21.81 5.64 33.55
C LYS A 270 -21.50 5.02 32.19
N ARG A 271 -22.25 5.43 31.17
CA ARG A 271 -22.00 5.02 29.79
C ARG A 271 -20.68 5.62 29.34
N LEU A 272 -19.85 4.84 28.64
CA LEU A 272 -18.55 5.30 28.16
C LEU A 272 -18.50 5.31 26.63
N TYR A 273 -18.14 6.45 26.06
CA TYR A 273 -17.93 6.62 24.62
C TYR A 273 -16.45 6.86 24.30
N GLY A 274 -15.86 5.96 23.52
CA GLY A 274 -14.60 6.18 22.81
C GLY A 274 -14.81 6.23 21.31
N SER A 275 -13.70 6.29 20.55
CA SER A 275 -13.76 6.30 19.09
C SER A 275 -14.51 5.08 18.53
N GLN A 276 -14.32 3.89 19.10
CA GLN A 276 -14.96 2.66 18.59
C GLN A 276 -16.41 2.56 19.03
N GLU A 277 -16.68 2.87 20.29
CA GLU A 277 -18.02 2.86 20.89
C GLU A 277 -18.95 3.81 20.15
N PHE A 278 -18.48 5.01 19.84
CA PHE A 278 -19.22 5.96 19.02
C PHE A 278 -19.35 5.50 17.56
N SER A 279 -18.24 5.12 16.91
CA SER A 279 -18.25 4.83 15.47
C SER A 279 -19.00 3.54 15.12
N LYS A 280 -18.88 2.50 15.94
CA LYS A 280 -19.43 1.16 15.69
C LYS A 280 -20.67 0.86 16.54
N GLY A 281 -21.07 1.75 17.44
CA GLY A 281 -22.20 1.52 18.34
C GLY A 281 -21.94 0.42 19.38
N THR A 282 -20.68 0.12 19.70
CA THR A 282 -20.37 -0.88 20.73
C THR A 282 -20.68 -0.32 22.12
N GLU A 283 -21.35 -1.12 22.93
CA GLU A 283 -21.72 -0.72 24.28
C GLU A 283 -20.59 -0.96 25.28
N ARG A 284 -20.22 0.10 25.99
CA ARG A 284 -19.22 0.06 27.05
C ARG A 284 -19.63 0.95 28.21
N TRP A 285 -19.29 0.50 29.41
CA TRP A 285 -19.62 1.16 30.66
C TRP A 285 -18.34 1.38 31.47
N CYS A 286 -18.41 2.30 32.42
CA CYS A 286 -17.35 2.53 33.37
C CYS A 286 -17.89 2.70 34.78
N LEU A 287 -17.04 2.37 35.76
CA LEU A 287 -17.26 2.71 37.15
C LEU A 287 -16.82 4.16 37.38
N TRP A 288 -17.78 5.02 37.71
CA TRP A 288 -17.56 6.42 38.03
C TRP A 288 -17.85 6.65 39.51
N ILE A 289 -16.81 6.50 40.34
CA ILE A 289 -16.91 6.52 41.80
C ILE A 289 -16.27 7.82 42.31
N GLU A 290 -17.06 8.63 43.01
CA GLU A 290 -16.58 9.85 43.68
C GLU A 290 -16.00 9.52 45.05
N ASP A 291 -15.12 10.39 45.57
CA ASP A 291 -14.42 10.17 46.85
C ASP A 291 -15.38 9.94 48.03
N ARG A 292 -16.59 10.53 47.98
CA ARG A 292 -17.61 10.39 49.02
C ARG A 292 -18.34 9.04 49.01
N ASP A 293 -18.29 8.30 47.90
CA ASP A 293 -19.05 7.07 47.72
C ASP A 293 -18.15 5.82 47.72
N VAL A 294 -16.86 5.96 48.03
CA VAL A 294 -15.88 4.86 48.01
C VAL A 294 -16.26 3.75 48.98
N ASP A 295 -16.61 4.10 50.22
CA ASP A 295 -16.98 3.10 51.24
C ASP A 295 -18.18 2.25 50.76
N ALA A 296 -19.20 2.89 50.19
CA ALA A 296 -20.37 2.21 49.63
C ALA A 296 -20.02 1.37 48.39
N ALA A 297 -19.02 1.78 47.60
CA ALA A 297 -18.55 1.02 46.45
C ALA A 297 -17.74 -0.22 46.87
N GLU A 298 -16.97 -0.12 47.95
CA GLU A 298 -16.14 -1.22 48.48
C GLU A 298 -16.96 -2.30 49.20
N GLU A 299 -18.16 -1.97 49.68
CA GLU A 299 -19.11 -2.96 50.19
C GLU A 299 -19.54 -3.97 49.10
N ILE A 300 -19.52 -3.56 47.83
CA ILE A 300 -19.89 -4.39 46.67
C ILE A 300 -18.67 -5.21 46.23
N PRO A 301 -18.64 -6.54 46.46
CA PRO A 301 -17.41 -7.33 46.28
C PRO A 301 -16.82 -7.29 44.86
N PRO A 302 -17.62 -7.35 43.76
CA PRO A 302 -17.10 -7.20 42.41
C PRO A 302 -16.42 -5.85 42.14
N ILE A 303 -16.94 -4.76 42.73
CA ILE A 303 -16.38 -3.41 42.55
C ILE A 303 -15.10 -3.26 43.36
N ARG A 304 -15.11 -3.68 44.63
CA ARG A 304 -13.90 -3.71 45.48
C ARG A 304 -12.76 -4.47 44.83
N SER A 305 -13.02 -5.65 44.26
CA SER A 305 -11.99 -6.44 43.58
C SER A 305 -11.38 -5.70 42.40
N ARG A 306 -12.17 -4.89 41.68
CA ARG A 306 -11.69 -4.07 40.57
C ARG A 306 -10.86 -2.89 41.07
N ILE A 307 -11.28 -2.22 42.13
CA ILE A 307 -10.53 -1.12 42.76
C ILE A 307 -9.15 -1.62 43.22
N GLU A 308 -9.07 -2.78 43.87
CA GLU A 308 -7.79 -3.35 44.30
C GLU A 308 -6.91 -3.78 43.12
N ALA A 309 -7.50 -4.29 42.04
CA ALA A 309 -6.76 -4.57 40.81
C ALA A 309 -6.18 -3.29 40.17
N VAL A 310 -6.91 -2.17 40.21
CA VAL A 310 -6.37 -0.85 39.79
C VAL A 310 -5.21 -0.43 40.67
N ARG A 311 -5.36 -0.56 42.00
CA ARG A 311 -4.31 -0.22 42.97
C ARG A 311 -3.02 -0.99 42.67
N ALA A 312 -3.13 -2.30 42.47
CA ALA A 312 -2.01 -3.16 42.13
C ALA A 312 -1.36 -2.75 40.79
N ALA A 313 -2.16 -2.58 39.73
CA ALA A 313 -1.67 -2.22 38.41
C ALA A 313 -0.96 -0.85 38.37
N ARG A 314 -1.43 0.12 39.16
CA ARG A 314 -0.81 1.44 39.26
C ARG A 314 0.48 1.41 40.07
N SER A 315 0.50 0.66 41.19
CA SER A 315 1.67 0.53 42.07
C SER A 315 2.85 -0.15 41.38
N ASP A 316 2.58 -1.06 40.44
CA ASP A 316 3.59 -1.77 39.65
C ASP A 316 4.19 -0.92 38.50
N SER A 317 3.70 0.31 38.29
CA SER A 317 4.14 1.14 37.16
C SER A 317 5.50 1.80 37.40
N ASP A 318 6.39 1.71 36.41
CA ASP A 318 7.68 2.43 36.38
C ASP A 318 7.55 3.97 36.34
N ARG A 319 6.35 4.50 36.08
CA ARG A 319 6.10 5.94 36.04
C ARG A 319 5.62 6.42 37.40
N GLU A 320 6.41 7.25 38.05
CA GLU A 320 6.12 7.85 39.36
C GLU A 320 4.71 8.47 39.42
N SER A 321 4.33 9.28 38.41
CA SER A 321 2.99 9.88 38.33
C SER A 321 1.85 8.85 38.24
N THR A 322 2.10 7.65 37.69
CA THR A 322 1.12 6.56 37.66
C THR A 322 1.08 5.82 39.01
N ALA A 323 2.25 5.61 39.63
CA ALA A 323 2.35 4.97 40.94
C ALA A 323 1.65 5.79 42.04
N GLU A 324 1.77 7.11 42.01
CA GLU A 324 1.06 8.02 42.93
C GLU A 324 -0.47 7.87 42.84
N LEU A 325 -1.01 7.56 41.66
CA LEU A 325 -2.44 7.35 41.45
C LEU A 325 -2.97 6.05 42.09
N ALA A 326 -2.09 5.18 42.61
CA ALA A 326 -2.50 4.02 43.41
C ALA A 326 -3.12 4.44 44.76
N ALA A 327 -2.91 5.67 45.22
CA ALA A 327 -3.60 6.22 46.40
C ALA A 327 -5.10 6.48 46.16
N VAL A 328 -5.51 6.69 44.90
CA VAL A 328 -6.90 6.95 44.49
C VAL A 328 -7.37 5.97 43.41
N PRO A 329 -7.41 4.66 43.72
CA PRO A 329 -7.65 3.60 42.72
C PRO A 329 -9.09 3.55 42.19
N HIS A 330 -10.05 4.12 42.92
CA HIS A 330 -11.46 4.21 42.52
C HIS A 330 -11.73 5.24 41.42
N ARG A 331 -10.81 6.19 41.20
CA ARG A 331 -10.96 7.29 40.23
C ARG A 331 -10.15 7.06 38.96
N PHE A 332 -10.64 7.67 37.88
CA PHE A 332 -9.89 7.82 36.64
C PHE A 332 -8.66 8.70 36.89
N ALA A 333 -7.55 8.38 36.21
CA ALA A 333 -6.29 9.13 36.33
C ALA A 333 -6.41 10.59 35.85
N GLU A 334 -7.10 10.81 34.73
CA GLU A 334 -7.45 12.16 34.27
C GLU A 334 -8.97 12.27 34.15
N VAL A 335 -9.57 13.12 34.99
CA VAL A 335 -10.99 13.43 34.94
C VAL A 335 -11.21 14.71 34.15
N ARG A 336 -11.82 14.57 32.97
CA ARG A 336 -12.20 15.68 32.08
C ARG A 336 -13.70 15.73 31.80
N HIS A 337 -14.46 14.80 32.39
CA HIS A 337 -15.92 14.73 32.29
C HIS A 337 -16.57 15.99 32.84
N LYS A 338 -17.62 16.47 32.17
CA LYS A 338 -18.53 17.48 32.67
C LYS A 338 -19.95 16.98 32.51
N GLU A 339 -20.81 17.31 33.48
CA GLU A 339 -22.20 16.92 33.48
C GLU A 339 -23.02 17.88 32.59
N SER A 340 -22.82 17.77 31.29
CA SER A 340 -23.50 18.56 30.26
C SER A 340 -23.57 17.77 28.96
N ASP A 341 -24.36 18.26 28.00
CA ASP A 341 -24.31 17.77 26.63
C ASP A 341 -22.95 18.10 26.01
N ALA A 342 -22.50 17.25 25.09
CA ALA A 342 -21.21 17.39 24.45
C ALA A 342 -21.21 16.94 22.99
N ILE A 343 -20.39 17.60 22.17
CA ILE A 343 -20.01 17.08 20.86
C ILE A 343 -18.81 16.15 21.03
N ILE A 344 -18.97 14.88 20.66
CA ILE A 344 -17.88 13.90 20.61
C ILE A 344 -17.21 13.92 19.24
N VAL A 345 -15.87 13.89 19.24
CA VAL A 345 -15.05 13.79 18.03
C VAL A 345 -14.08 12.62 18.16
N PRO A 346 -14.23 11.55 17.35
CA PRO A 346 -13.29 10.43 17.34
C PRO A 346 -11.86 10.88 17.04
N LYS A 347 -10.89 10.26 17.72
CA LYS A 347 -9.46 10.55 17.57
C LYS A 347 -8.87 9.95 16.30
N ASN A 348 -9.37 8.79 15.89
CA ASN A 348 -8.87 8.06 14.73
C ASN A 348 -9.99 7.96 13.69
N THR A 349 -9.69 8.33 12.46
CA THR A 349 -10.58 8.19 11.31
C THR A 349 -9.89 7.34 10.25
N SER A 350 -10.64 6.47 9.58
CA SER A 350 -10.11 5.68 8.45
C SER A 350 -9.73 6.62 7.30
N GLU A 351 -8.59 6.36 6.65
CA GLU A 351 -8.15 7.09 5.46
C GLU A 351 -9.17 7.07 4.30
N ARG A 352 -10.06 6.08 4.27
CA ARG A 352 -11.10 5.97 3.23
C ARG A 352 -12.20 7.01 3.35
N ARG A 353 -12.37 7.64 4.52
CA ARG A 353 -13.48 8.58 4.76
C ARG A 353 -13.10 10.00 4.40
N PHE A 354 -14.06 10.78 3.92
CA PHE A 354 -13.85 12.19 3.56
C PHE A 354 -14.38 13.20 4.60
N TYR A 355 -14.83 12.71 5.76
CA TYR A 355 -15.43 13.53 6.81
C TYR A 355 -14.98 13.05 8.19
N ILE A 356 -14.92 13.98 9.14
CA ILE A 356 -14.77 13.65 10.56
C ILE A 356 -16.15 13.31 11.11
N THR A 357 -16.29 12.11 11.67
CA THR A 357 -17.57 11.61 12.17
C THR A 357 -17.83 12.09 13.59
N ALA A 358 -18.14 13.37 13.76
CA ALA A 358 -18.57 13.91 15.05
C ALA A 358 -20.03 13.53 15.36
N GLY A 359 -20.47 13.71 16.61
CA GLY A 359 -21.86 13.56 17.02
C GLY A 359 -22.15 14.20 18.37
N PHE A 360 -23.42 14.18 18.77
CA PHE A 360 -23.86 14.66 20.08
C PHE A 360 -23.94 13.50 21.07
N ILE A 361 -23.59 13.78 22.32
CA ILE A 361 -23.70 12.88 23.47
C ILE A 361 -24.42 13.65 24.57
N GLU A 362 -25.43 13.01 25.13
CA GLU A 362 -26.25 13.55 26.23
C GLU A 362 -25.48 13.59 27.55
N ALA A 363 -25.91 14.49 28.43
CA ALA A 363 -25.44 14.54 29.82
C ALA A 363 -25.53 13.16 30.53
N GLY A 364 -24.59 12.91 31.44
CA GLY A 364 -24.46 11.63 32.17
C GLY A 364 -23.54 10.60 31.53
N SER A 365 -23.13 10.81 30.28
CA SER A 365 -22.21 9.92 29.56
C SER A 365 -20.77 10.41 29.61
N VAL A 366 -19.81 9.51 29.84
CA VAL A 366 -18.38 9.82 29.92
C VAL A 366 -17.72 9.62 28.57
N ILE A 367 -16.91 10.59 28.13
CA ILE A 367 -16.09 10.47 26.92
C ILE A 367 -14.66 10.06 27.33
N SER A 368 -14.13 9.00 26.71
CA SER A 368 -12.79 8.45 26.98
C SER A 368 -11.68 9.21 26.25
N ASP A 369 -10.44 9.00 26.67
CA ASP A 369 -9.19 9.52 26.08
C ASP A 369 -8.95 9.13 24.59
N LEU A 370 -9.76 8.20 24.10
CA LEU A 370 -9.81 7.81 22.69
C LEU A 370 -10.69 8.74 21.85
N ALA A 371 -11.30 9.77 22.42
CA ALA A 371 -12.06 10.81 21.71
C ALA A 371 -11.83 12.19 22.34
N PHE A 372 -12.29 13.23 21.65
CA PHE A 372 -12.33 14.60 22.14
C PHE A 372 -13.77 15.04 22.40
N ALA A 373 -13.94 16.01 23.28
CA ALA A 373 -15.24 16.53 23.69
C ALA A 373 -15.26 18.06 23.64
N VAL A 374 -16.33 18.63 23.09
CA VAL A 374 -16.69 20.05 23.26
C VAL A 374 -17.96 20.08 24.10
N TYR A 375 -17.83 20.49 25.36
CA TYR A 375 -18.97 20.60 26.29
C TYR A 375 -19.69 21.93 26.11
N ASP A 376 -21.00 21.94 26.36
CA ASP A 376 -21.85 23.14 26.23
C ASP A 376 -21.68 23.82 24.86
N ALA A 377 -21.64 23.01 23.82
CA ALA A 377 -21.30 23.44 22.47
C ALA A 377 -22.55 23.77 21.64
N ASP A 378 -22.50 24.88 20.93
CA ASP A 378 -23.56 25.26 20.00
C ASP A 378 -23.58 24.34 18.77
N PRO A 379 -24.76 24.03 18.19
CA PRO A 379 -24.85 23.07 17.09
C PRO A 379 -24.08 23.47 15.82
N TYR A 380 -23.84 24.76 15.57
CA TYR A 380 -23.03 25.20 14.42
C TYR A 380 -21.59 24.65 14.47
N ILE A 381 -21.04 24.42 15.67
CA ILE A 381 -19.70 23.85 15.85
C ILE A 381 -19.64 22.43 15.28
N PHE A 382 -20.72 21.66 15.46
CA PHE A 382 -20.83 20.31 14.89
C PHE A 382 -20.79 20.34 13.36
N SER A 383 -21.49 21.29 12.73
CA SER A 383 -21.51 21.44 11.27
C SER A 383 -20.13 21.75 10.70
N ILE A 384 -19.38 22.62 11.37
CA ILE A 384 -18.00 22.95 10.97
C ILE A 384 -17.10 21.73 11.12
N ILE A 385 -17.12 21.05 12.28
CA ILE A 385 -16.28 19.88 12.51
C ILE A 385 -16.58 18.76 11.52
N SER A 386 -17.86 18.58 11.17
CA SER A 386 -18.33 17.56 10.23
C SER A 386 -18.13 17.96 8.76
N SER A 387 -17.63 19.17 8.47
CA SER A 387 -17.43 19.65 7.11
C SER A 387 -16.22 19.00 6.42
N ARG A 388 -16.26 18.95 5.08
CA ARG A 388 -15.12 18.49 4.27
C ARG A 388 -13.90 19.39 4.43
N LEU A 389 -14.09 20.70 4.59
CA LEU A 389 -13.01 21.66 4.81
C LEU A 389 -12.22 21.34 6.09
N HIS A 390 -12.93 21.05 7.17
CA HIS A 390 -12.31 20.69 8.43
C HIS A 390 -11.61 19.33 8.37
N TYR A 391 -12.17 18.37 7.62
CA TYR A 391 -11.48 17.11 7.31
C TYR A 391 -10.17 17.34 6.54
N VAL A 392 -10.19 18.13 5.46
CA VAL A 392 -8.98 18.43 4.67
C VAL A 392 -7.92 19.12 5.52
N TRP A 393 -8.32 20.05 6.39
CA TRP A 393 -7.42 20.69 7.34
C TRP A 393 -6.79 19.67 8.30
N GLY A 394 -7.61 18.82 8.92
CA GLY A 394 -7.16 17.76 9.81
C GLY A 394 -6.25 16.73 9.12
N ALA A 395 -6.54 16.39 7.87
CA ALA A 395 -5.76 15.43 7.08
C ALA A 395 -4.41 16.01 6.61
N SER A 396 -4.31 17.33 6.48
CA SER A 396 -3.11 18.05 6.04
C SER A 396 -2.19 18.42 7.21
N VAL A 397 -2.76 19.00 8.28
CA VAL A 397 -2.02 19.55 9.42
C VAL A 397 -1.91 18.55 10.58
N GLY A 398 -2.90 17.66 10.71
CA GLY A 398 -2.94 16.67 11.77
C GLY A 398 -1.84 15.61 11.66
N GLY A 399 -1.74 14.78 12.69
CA GLY A 399 -0.90 13.59 12.63
C GLY A 399 -1.60 12.46 11.87
N ARG A 400 -0.87 11.40 11.56
CA ARG A 400 -1.45 10.14 11.07
C ARG A 400 -0.94 8.97 11.88
N PHE A 401 -1.72 7.90 11.91
CA PHE A 401 -1.26 6.59 12.34
C PHE A 401 -1.10 5.71 11.10
N LYS A 402 0.15 5.49 10.68
CA LYS A 402 0.47 4.97 9.34
C LYS A 402 -0.08 5.93 8.27
N MET A 403 -1.30 5.68 7.79
CA MET A 403 -1.99 6.55 6.84
C MET A 403 -3.31 7.11 7.37
N ASP A 404 -3.87 6.50 8.42
CA ASP A 404 -5.15 6.92 9.00
C ASP A 404 -5.00 8.29 9.67
N PRO A 405 -5.82 9.30 9.31
CA PRO A 405 -5.82 10.60 9.97
C PRO A 405 -6.06 10.47 11.48
N ARG A 406 -5.21 11.14 12.25
CA ARG A 406 -5.31 11.24 13.71
C ARG A 406 -5.64 12.67 14.10
N TYR A 407 -6.87 12.83 14.61
CA TYR A 407 -7.38 14.10 15.06
C TYR A 407 -6.67 14.58 16.33
N SER A 408 -6.52 15.90 16.46
CA SER A 408 -5.89 16.55 17.61
C SER A 408 -6.57 17.89 17.88
N ASN A 409 -7.03 18.12 19.10
CA ASN A 409 -7.58 19.42 19.47
C ASN A 409 -6.54 20.55 19.31
N THR A 410 -5.30 20.34 19.75
CA THR A 410 -4.25 21.39 19.74
C THR A 410 -3.70 21.76 18.36
N LEU A 411 -3.80 20.87 17.37
CA LEU A 411 -3.24 21.06 16.02
C LEU A 411 -4.27 21.16 14.91
N VAL A 412 -5.48 20.65 15.12
CA VAL A 412 -6.55 20.68 14.12
C VAL A 412 -7.61 21.67 14.56
N TYR A 413 -8.32 21.38 15.66
CA TYR A 413 -9.41 22.24 16.13
C TYR A 413 -8.93 23.65 16.48
N ASN A 414 -7.86 23.77 17.28
CA ASN A 414 -7.42 25.04 17.81
C ASN A 414 -6.77 25.96 16.77
N THR A 415 -6.38 25.42 15.61
CA THR A 415 -5.65 26.11 14.55
C THR A 415 -6.48 26.29 13.30
N PHE A 416 -7.70 25.74 13.26
CA PHE A 416 -8.55 25.79 12.07
C PHE A 416 -9.01 27.23 11.81
N PRO A 417 -8.66 27.83 10.66
CA PRO A 417 -8.97 29.21 10.37
C PRO A 417 -10.37 29.34 9.79
N ILE A 418 -11.22 30.10 10.47
CA ILE A 418 -12.56 30.48 10.01
C ILE A 418 -12.67 32.00 10.08
N PRO A 419 -13.24 32.66 9.05
CA PRO A 419 -13.63 34.06 9.17
C PRO A 419 -14.65 34.23 10.30
N LYS A 420 -14.79 35.46 10.81
CA LYS A 420 -15.87 35.75 11.77
C LYS A 420 -17.22 35.48 11.10
N LEU A 421 -18.00 34.60 11.72
CA LEU A 421 -19.33 34.22 11.25
C LEU A 421 -20.38 35.19 11.79
N SER A 422 -21.32 35.62 10.95
CA SER A 422 -22.51 36.35 11.39
C SER A 422 -23.51 35.41 12.07
N ASP A 423 -24.46 35.97 12.82
CA ASP A 423 -25.48 35.17 13.50
C ASP A 423 -26.40 34.46 12.49
N GLU A 424 -26.66 35.06 11.32
CA GLU A 424 -27.41 34.40 10.23
C GLU A 424 -26.64 33.20 9.65
N GLN A 425 -25.32 33.31 9.52
CA GLN A 425 -24.48 32.20 9.08
C GLN A 425 -24.42 31.08 10.11
N LYS A 426 -24.35 31.42 11.41
CA LYS A 426 -24.42 30.45 12.50
C LYS A 426 -25.76 29.70 12.46
N ALA A 427 -26.88 30.42 12.34
CA ALA A 427 -28.21 29.80 12.22
C ALA A 427 -28.33 28.86 11.00
N SER A 428 -27.82 29.28 9.84
CA SER A 428 -27.80 28.41 8.65
C SER A 428 -26.97 27.14 8.84
N LEU A 429 -25.85 27.23 9.58
CA LEU A 429 -25.04 26.05 9.92
C LEU A 429 -25.76 25.13 10.91
N GLU A 430 -26.58 25.67 11.82
CA GLU A 430 -27.40 24.88 12.74
C GLU A 430 -28.50 24.10 12.01
N ASP A 431 -29.17 24.73 11.04
CA ASP A 431 -30.15 24.05 10.18
C ASP A 431 -29.50 22.86 9.43
N LEU A 432 -28.28 23.06 8.91
CA LEU A 432 -27.51 21.99 8.27
C LEU A 432 -27.09 20.89 9.27
N ALA A 433 -26.84 21.23 10.54
CA ALA A 433 -26.56 20.23 11.58
C ALA A 433 -27.77 19.30 11.73
N VAL A 434 -28.96 19.89 11.86
CA VAL A 434 -30.22 19.16 12.00
C VAL A 434 -30.48 18.29 10.78
N GLU A 435 -30.21 18.78 9.57
CA GLU A 435 -30.36 17.98 8.35
C GLU A 435 -29.42 16.76 8.34
N VAL A 436 -28.15 16.94 8.72
CA VAL A 436 -27.18 15.83 8.80
C VAL A 436 -27.60 14.81 9.85
N LEU A 437 -28.10 15.26 11.01
CA LEU A 437 -28.61 14.36 12.05
C LEU A 437 -29.86 13.62 11.58
N GLY A 438 -30.83 14.32 10.97
CA GLY A 438 -32.03 13.71 10.40
C GLY A 438 -31.69 12.67 9.33
N ALA A 439 -30.70 12.93 8.47
CA ALA A 439 -30.21 11.97 7.49
C ALA A 439 -29.63 10.70 8.15
N ARG A 440 -28.93 10.83 9.28
CA ARG A 440 -28.46 9.67 10.06
C ARG A 440 -29.63 8.89 10.66
N GLU A 441 -30.65 9.57 11.17
CA GLU A 441 -31.83 8.96 11.80
C GLU A 441 -32.72 8.18 10.82
N THR A 442 -32.76 8.56 9.54
CA THR A 442 -33.48 7.80 8.50
C THR A 442 -32.93 6.38 8.25
N HIS A 443 -31.78 6.03 8.84
CA HIS A 443 -31.12 4.74 8.69
C HIS A 443 -30.97 4.01 10.05
N PRO A 444 -32.08 3.61 10.71
CA PRO A 444 -32.02 2.96 12.00
C PRO A 444 -31.25 1.62 11.93
N GLY A 445 -30.52 1.29 12.99
CA GLY A 445 -29.70 0.07 13.08
C GLY A 445 -28.39 0.12 12.29
N LYS A 446 -28.10 1.20 11.58
CA LYS A 446 -26.80 1.42 10.92
C LYS A 446 -25.84 2.18 11.86
N THR A 447 -24.57 1.81 11.82
CA THR A 447 -23.53 2.49 12.60
C THR A 447 -23.01 3.71 11.86
N ILE A 448 -22.45 4.68 12.58
CA ILE A 448 -21.76 5.83 11.98
C ILE A 448 -20.65 5.38 11.04
N SER A 449 -19.95 4.30 11.40
CA SER A 449 -18.92 3.68 10.58
C SER A 449 -19.45 3.17 9.23
N TRP A 450 -20.70 2.71 9.17
CA TRP A 450 -21.37 2.26 7.96
C TRP A 450 -21.89 3.43 7.13
N LEU A 451 -22.50 4.43 7.78
CA LEU A 451 -23.06 5.61 7.11
C LEU A 451 -22.02 6.48 6.40
N TYR A 452 -20.78 6.47 6.89
CA TYR A 452 -19.67 7.24 6.33
C TYR A 452 -18.64 6.36 5.60
N ASP A 453 -18.98 5.12 5.27
CA ASP A 453 -18.18 4.32 4.32
C ASP A 453 -18.52 4.80 2.90
N PRO A 454 -17.56 5.23 2.07
CA PRO A 454 -17.83 5.70 0.72
C PRO A 454 -18.68 4.75 -0.13
N ASP A 455 -18.55 3.43 0.08
CA ASP A 455 -19.30 2.44 -0.69
C ASP A 455 -20.78 2.33 -0.25
N ASN A 456 -21.11 2.78 0.96
CA ASN A 456 -22.43 2.64 1.58
C ASN A 456 -23.08 4.00 1.93
N MET A 457 -22.39 5.11 1.66
CA MET A 457 -22.81 6.44 2.09
C MET A 457 -24.10 6.84 1.38
N PRO A 458 -25.21 7.04 2.10
CA PRO A 458 -26.48 7.35 1.49
C PRO A 458 -26.45 8.77 0.89
N SER A 459 -26.91 8.90 -0.35
CA SER A 459 -27.12 10.20 -0.99
C SER A 459 -28.27 10.94 -0.31
N ASN A 460 -28.02 12.13 0.25
CA ASN A 460 -29.09 12.98 0.77
C ASN A 460 -29.57 13.98 -0.31
N ARG A 461 -30.74 14.59 -0.05
CA ARG A 461 -31.46 15.51 -0.96
C ARG A 461 -30.62 16.69 -1.47
N HIS A 462 -29.56 17.07 -0.74
CA HIS A 462 -28.70 18.21 -1.04
C HIS A 462 -27.27 17.82 -1.44
N GLY A 463 -26.93 16.52 -1.56
CA GLY A 463 -25.55 16.10 -1.86
C GLY A 463 -24.53 16.48 -0.77
N LEU A 464 -24.97 16.79 0.46
CA LEU A 464 -24.08 17.14 1.57
C LEU A 464 -23.23 15.93 2.02
N LEU A 465 -23.68 14.72 1.67
CA LEU A 465 -22.99 13.45 1.96
C LEU A 465 -22.41 12.76 0.72
N ALA A 466 -22.61 13.28 -0.50
CA ALA A 466 -22.09 12.69 -1.73
C ALA A 466 -21.51 13.77 -2.66
N GLU A 467 -20.33 13.53 -3.25
CA GLU A 467 -19.63 14.54 -4.05
C GLU A 467 -20.48 15.12 -5.19
N VAL A 468 -20.47 16.46 -5.23
CA VAL A 468 -20.78 17.26 -6.41
C VAL A 468 -19.76 16.87 -7.49
N ALA A 469 -20.20 16.09 -8.48
CA ALA A 469 -19.49 15.90 -9.73
C ALA A 469 -19.32 17.28 -10.39
N THR A 470 -18.14 17.87 -10.22
CA THR A 470 -17.80 19.15 -10.85
C THR A 470 -17.43 18.85 -12.29
N SER A 471 -18.26 19.31 -13.22
CA SER A 471 -18.08 19.28 -14.67
C SER A 471 -16.65 19.73 -15.06
N MET A 472 -15.90 18.83 -15.72
CA MET A 472 -14.62 19.16 -16.37
C MET A 472 -14.85 19.47 -17.85
N LYS A 473 -14.16 20.52 -18.31
CA LYS A 473 -14.17 21.12 -19.66
C LYS A 473 -13.59 20.16 -20.71
N GLU A 474 -14.12 20.19 -21.94
CA GLU A 474 -13.68 19.33 -23.06
C GLU A 474 -12.33 19.78 -23.70
N PRO A 475 -11.44 18.84 -24.09
CA PRO A 475 -10.13 19.13 -24.70
C PRO A 475 -10.19 19.39 -26.21
N ALA A 476 -9.20 20.10 -26.75
CA ALA A 476 -9.24 20.73 -28.09
C ALA A 476 -8.31 20.09 -29.14
N SER A 477 -7.53 19.04 -28.83
CA SER A 477 -6.66 18.38 -29.80
C SER A 477 -6.30 16.91 -29.47
N VAL A 478 -5.77 16.16 -30.45
CA VAL A 478 -5.38 14.75 -30.31
C VAL A 478 -4.13 14.57 -29.44
N ASP A 479 -3.21 15.53 -29.48
CA ASP A 479 -2.02 15.51 -28.61
C ASP A 479 -2.40 15.79 -27.14
N GLU A 480 -3.44 16.59 -26.88
CA GLU A 480 -3.99 16.76 -25.52
C GLU A 480 -4.66 15.49 -24.98
N ILE A 481 -5.16 14.58 -25.82
CA ILE A 481 -5.82 13.34 -25.36
C ILE A 481 -4.79 12.25 -25.00
N LEU A 482 -3.63 12.24 -25.65
CA LEU A 482 -2.58 11.24 -25.40
C LEU A 482 -1.70 11.59 -24.18
N ASP A 483 -1.66 12.86 -23.79
CA ASP A 483 -1.00 13.35 -22.57
C ASP A 483 -1.97 13.51 -21.37
N MET A 484 -3.26 13.18 -21.53
CA MET A 484 -4.23 13.14 -20.43
C MET A 484 -4.16 11.79 -19.70
N ASP A 485 -3.88 11.84 -18.39
CA ASP A 485 -3.86 10.67 -17.49
C ASP A 485 -5.16 9.85 -17.54
N ASP A 486 -4.97 8.53 -17.46
CA ASP A 486 -5.86 7.38 -17.75
C ASP A 486 -7.10 7.23 -16.81
N ASP A 487 -7.61 8.30 -16.17
CA ASP A 487 -8.63 8.17 -15.10
C ASP A 487 -9.97 8.89 -15.35
N LEU A 488 -10.26 9.32 -16.59
CA LEU A 488 -11.51 10.05 -16.90
C LEU A 488 -12.30 9.53 -18.11
N LEU A 489 -12.23 8.23 -18.44
CA LEU A 489 -13.08 7.62 -19.49
C LEU A 489 -13.66 6.23 -19.14
N SER A 490 -14.05 6.02 -17.87
CA SER A 490 -15.09 5.03 -17.58
C SER A 490 -16.47 5.68 -17.83
N SER A 491 -17.06 5.45 -19.00
CA SER A 491 -18.46 5.81 -19.23
C SER A 491 -19.42 4.85 -18.47
N PRO A 492 -20.66 5.30 -18.20
CA PRO A 492 -21.56 4.76 -17.20
C PRO A 492 -22.34 3.54 -17.71
N ASN A 493 -22.80 2.71 -16.76
CA ASN A 493 -23.64 1.51 -16.91
C ASN A 493 -22.96 0.25 -17.46
N ASP A 494 -22.60 -0.66 -16.53
CA ASP A 494 -23.24 -1.98 -16.44
C ASP A 494 -22.94 -2.61 -15.05
N ASP A 495 -24.01 -2.76 -14.26
CA ASP A 495 -24.21 -3.60 -13.07
C ASP A 495 -23.21 -3.56 -11.89
N ILE A 496 -23.51 -2.67 -10.95
CA ILE A 496 -22.98 -2.53 -9.58
C ILE A 496 -23.24 -3.75 -8.66
N PHE A 497 -24.00 -4.77 -9.08
CA PHE A 497 -24.35 -5.91 -8.21
C PHE A 497 -23.54 -7.20 -8.42
N THR A 498 -22.51 -7.22 -9.28
CA THR A 498 -21.57 -8.36 -9.30
C THR A 498 -20.23 -8.01 -8.69
N MET A 499 -20.05 -8.42 -7.42
CA MET A 499 -18.74 -8.46 -6.75
C MET A 499 -17.68 -9.09 -7.65
N ARG A 500 -16.74 -8.28 -8.13
CA ARG A 500 -15.44 -8.72 -8.65
C ARG A 500 -14.39 -8.13 -7.73
N HIS A 501 -13.64 -8.99 -7.05
CA HIS A 501 -12.64 -8.70 -6.01
C HIS A 501 -13.11 -8.69 -4.56
N ALA A 502 -13.99 -9.62 -4.17
CA ALA A 502 -13.85 -10.21 -2.84
C ALA A 502 -12.59 -11.10 -2.82
N ARG A 503 -11.51 -10.68 -2.15
CA ARG A 503 -10.43 -11.60 -1.80
C ARG A 503 -11.01 -12.67 -0.89
N THR A 504 -11.09 -13.91 -1.38
CA THR A 504 -11.26 -15.05 -0.50
C THR A 504 -10.09 -15.04 0.48
N LYS A 505 -10.36 -15.10 1.80
CA LYS A 505 -9.33 -15.20 2.83
C LYS A 505 -8.33 -16.27 2.41
N ALA A 506 -7.08 -15.89 2.13
CA ALA A 506 -6.02 -16.87 1.98
C ALA A 506 -5.95 -17.66 3.28
N ALA A 507 -6.22 -18.98 3.20
CA ALA A 507 -5.96 -19.87 4.31
C ALA A 507 -4.47 -19.74 4.65
N ARG A 508 -4.16 -19.46 5.92
CA ARG A 508 -2.78 -19.52 6.41
C ARG A 508 -2.29 -20.95 6.22
N PRO A 509 -1.06 -21.18 5.71
CA PRO A 509 -0.54 -22.53 5.57
C PRO A 509 -0.38 -23.15 6.96
N ASP A 510 -0.89 -24.37 7.14
CA ASP A 510 -0.85 -25.10 8.42
C ASP A 510 0.57 -25.56 8.81
N LYS A 511 1.53 -25.51 7.86
CA LYS A 511 2.94 -25.87 8.07
C LYS A 511 3.81 -25.09 7.09
N VAL A 512 4.83 -24.39 7.59
CA VAL A 512 5.90 -23.78 6.79
C VAL A 512 7.10 -24.71 6.88
N SER A 513 7.65 -25.13 5.74
CA SER A 513 8.79 -26.06 5.68
C SER A 513 10.05 -25.39 6.25
N GLU A 514 10.68 -26.04 7.23
CA GLU A 514 11.98 -25.63 7.80
C GLU A 514 13.09 -26.47 7.16
N ARG A 515 14.11 -25.80 6.61
CA ARG A 515 15.26 -26.47 5.95
C ARG A 515 16.18 -27.11 6.99
N LYS A 516 16.57 -28.37 6.79
CA LYS A 516 17.48 -29.13 7.67
C LYS A 516 18.70 -29.62 6.89
N PRO A 517 19.88 -29.80 7.53
CA PRO A 517 21.01 -30.45 6.87
C PRO A 517 20.68 -31.91 6.50
N ALA A 518 20.94 -32.30 5.25
CA ALA A 518 20.63 -33.64 4.75
C ALA A 518 21.67 -34.66 5.24
N ARG A 519 21.25 -35.71 5.96
CA ARG A 519 22.17 -36.68 6.58
C ARG A 519 22.75 -37.70 5.59
N ASP A 520 22.10 -37.86 4.44
CA ASP A 520 22.41 -38.82 3.37
C ASP A 520 22.88 -38.12 2.08
N PHE A 521 23.32 -36.86 2.17
CA PHE A 521 23.73 -36.05 1.03
C PHE A 521 24.86 -36.70 0.19
N ASP A 522 25.76 -37.45 0.83
CA ASP A 522 26.85 -38.17 0.15
C ASP A 522 26.35 -39.15 -0.92
N ARG A 523 25.10 -39.64 -0.81
CA ARG A 523 24.47 -40.51 -1.81
C ARG A 523 23.95 -39.76 -3.03
N PHE A 524 23.57 -38.49 -2.87
CA PHE A 524 22.97 -37.65 -3.92
C PHE A 524 23.99 -36.72 -4.59
N LYS A 525 25.11 -36.42 -3.91
CA LYS A 525 26.19 -35.58 -4.45
C LYS A 525 26.70 -36.03 -5.84
N PRO A 526 26.91 -37.34 -6.13
CA PRO A 526 27.31 -37.77 -7.47
C PRO A 526 26.29 -37.42 -8.57
N LEU A 527 24.99 -37.41 -8.25
CA LEU A 527 23.92 -37.10 -9.21
C LEU A 527 23.88 -35.60 -9.55
N PHE A 528 24.19 -34.74 -8.59
CA PHE A 528 24.35 -33.30 -8.83
C PHE A 528 25.62 -33.03 -9.66
N ASP A 529 26.73 -33.68 -9.32
CA ASP A 529 28.00 -33.56 -10.06
C ASP A 529 27.84 -34.04 -11.53
N GLU A 530 27.09 -35.12 -11.76
CA GLU A 530 26.72 -35.63 -13.10
C GLU A 530 25.81 -34.66 -13.86
N CYS A 531 24.77 -34.12 -13.22
CA CYS A 531 23.85 -33.15 -13.81
C CYS A 531 24.54 -31.84 -14.22
N VAL A 532 25.50 -31.36 -13.40
CA VAL A 532 26.33 -30.19 -13.73
C VAL A 532 27.27 -30.50 -14.89
N GLY A 533 27.90 -31.68 -14.90
CA GLY A 533 28.72 -32.14 -16.03
C GLY A 533 27.92 -32.24 -17.34
N ASP A 534 26.68 -32.71 -17.26
CA ASP A 534 25.77 -32.84 -18.40
C ASP A 534 25.29 -31.47 -18.92
N LEU A 535 24.97 -30.52 -18.04
CA LEU A 535 24.63 -29.13 -18.42
C LEU A 535 25.79 -28.44 -19.17
N VAL A 536 27.03 -28.67 -18.72
CA VAL A 536 28.24 -28.09 -19.36
C VAL A 536 28.52 -28.75 -20.72
N SER A 537 28.21 -30.04 -20.87
CA SER A 537 28.37 -30.77 -22.15
C SER A 537 27.25 -30.55 -23.16
N GLY A 538 26.18 -29.82 -22.80
CA GLY A 538 25.09 -29.42 -23.69
C GLY A 538 24.07 -30.54 -24.03
N LYS A 539 24.06 -31.64 -23.26
CA LYS A 539 23.19 -32.80 -23.52
C LYS A 539 21.75 -32.66 -22.99
N PRO A 540 21.47 -32.06 -21.81
CA PRO A 540 20.11 -31.75 -21.38
C PRO A 540 19.72 -30.32 -21.78
N LYS A 541 18.46 -30.15 -22.22
CA LYS A 541 17.88 -28.81 -22.42
C LYS A 541 17.20 -28.38 -21.12
N SER A 542 17.57 -27.21 -20.58
CA SER A 542 16.77 -26.58 -19.52
C SER A 542 15.45 -26.13 -20.13
N LEU A 543 14.34 -26.75 -19.72
CA LEU A 543 12.99 -26.43 -20.21
C LEU A 543 12.29 -25.51 -19.20
N ASN A 544 11.43 -24.62 -19.70
CA ASN A 544 10.59 -23.82 -18.84
C ASN A 544 9.58 -24.74 -18.13
N PHE A 545 9.38 -24.52 -16.84
CA PHE A 545 8.42 -25.27 -16.05
C PHE A 545 6.98 -24.92 -16.49
N ALA A 546 6.23 -25.88 -17.03
CA ALA A 546 4.92 -25.64 -17.62
C ALA A 546 3.74 -26.11 -16.73
N ASN A 547 3.90 -27.20 -15.96
CA ASN A 547 2.78 -27.93 -15.35
C ASN A 547 3.16 -28.62 -14.00
N GLU A 548 2.27 -28.55 -12.99
CA GLU A 548 2.38 -29.24 -11.68
C GLU A 548 2.56 -30.78 -11.78
N GLN A 549 2.05 -31.42 -12.85
CA GLN A 549 2.14 -32.87 -13.11
C GLN A 549 3.52 -33.33 -13.56
N GLU A 550 4.43 -32.39 -13.88
CA GLU A 550 5.80 -32.70 -14.26
C GLU A 550 6.70 -32.98 -13.05
N ILE A 551 6.23 -32.74 -11.82
CA ILE A 551 7.02 -32.98 -10.61
C ILE A 551 6.89 -34.46 -10.20
N ASN A 552 7.88 -35.26 -10.58
CA ASN A 552 8.01 -36.68 -10.23
C ASN A 552 9.31 -36.95 -9.45
N ALA A 553 9.34 -38.07 -8.72
CA ALA A 553 10.56 -38.53 -8.05
C ALA A 553 11.65 -38.83 -9.08
N GLY A 554 12.88 -38.39 -8.81
CA GLY A 554 14.03 -38.56 -9.70
C GLY A 554 14.33 -37.39 -10.63
N GLU A 555 13.54 -36.32 -10.59
CA GLU A 555 13.73 -35.15 -11.47
C GLU A 555 14.45 -33.98 -10.80
N PHE A 556 15.11 -33.16 -11.64
CA PHE A 556 15.87 -31.98 -11.24
C PHE A 556 15.19 -30.67 -11.67
N PHE A 557 15.18 -29.71 -10.76
CA PHE A 557 14.64 -28.37 -10.97
C PHE A 557 15.64 -27.31 -10.51
N ILE A 558 15.55 -26.11 -11.09
CA ILE A 558 16.27 -24.92 -10.66
C ILE A 558 15.27 -24.02 -9.95
N LEU A 559 15.52 -23.73 -8.67
CA LEU A 559 14.69 -22.85 -7.84
C LEU A 559 15.56 -21.76 -7.23
N ASN A 560 15.27 -20.50 -7.54
CA ASN A 560 16.04 -19.31 -7.18
C ASN A 560 17.54 -19.45 -7.49
N GLY A 561 17.87 -20.07 -8.62
CA GLY A 561 19.25 -20.34 -9.04
C GLY A 561 19.96 -21.49 -8.33
N VAL A 562 19.29 -22.26 -7.46
CA VAL A 562 19.84 -23.45 -6.78
C VAL A 562 19.22 -24.71 -7.36
N MET A 563 20.03 -25.76 -7.59
CA MET A 563 19.53 -27.03 -8.09
C MET A 563 18.85 -27.84 -6.97
N VAL A 564 17.67 -28.35 -7.27
CA VAL A 564 16.81 -29.13 -6.36
C VAL A 564 16.48 -30.47 -7.01
N TYR A 565 16.66 -31.55 -6.25
CA TYR A 565 16.33 -32.92 -6.64
C TYR A 565 15.13 -33.44 -5.85
N VAL A 566 14.15 -34.02 -6.53
CA VAL A 566 12.98 -34.65 -5.88
C VAL A 566 13.33 -36.09 -5.52
N ALA A 567 13.70 -36.34 -4.27
CA ALA A 567 14.14 -37.65 -3.81
C ALA A 567 12.96 -38.63 -3.65
N GLU A 568 11.86 -38.21 -3.02
CA GLU A 568 10.69 -39.05 -2.76
C GLU A 568 9.38 -38.26 -2.88
N VAL A 569 8.33 -38.92 -3.38
CA VAL A 569 6.96 -38.41 -3.45
C VAL A 569 6.08 -39.30 -2.57
N ASN A 570 5.68 -38.80 -1.40
CA ASN A 570 4.85 -39.52 -0.43
C ASN A 570 3.36 -39.53 -0.82
N ASP A 571 2.53 -40.27 -0.06
CA ASP A 571 1.14 -40.56 -0.39
C ASP A 571 0.30 -39.31 -0.76
N PRO A 572 -0.45 -39.35 -1.88
CA PRO A 572 -1.22 -38.22 -2.37
C PRO A 572 -2.47 -37.96 -1.53
N HIS A 573 -2.65 -36.70 -1.12
CA HIS A 573 -3.84 -36.19 -0.44
C HIS A 573 -4.62 -35.27 -1.40
N PHE A 574 -5.95 -35.42 -1.43
CA PHE A 574 -6.83 -34.61 -2.28
C PHE A 574 -7.48 -33.48 -1.48
N ARG A 575 -7.28 -32.22 -1.90
CA ARG A 575 -7.95 -31.04 -1.32
C ARG A 575 -8.64 -30.26 -2.44
N ASN A 576 -9.94 -30.02 -2.33
CA ASN A 576 -10.77 -29.37 -3.37
C ASN A 576 -10.65 -30.04 -4.76
N GLY A 577 -10.63 -31.37 -4.81
CA GLY A 577 -10.59 -32.14 -6.06
C GLY A 577 -9.25 -32.14 -6.81
N LYS A 578 -8.18 -31.57 -6.22
CA LYS A 578 -6.84 -31.52 -6.82
C LYS A 578 -5.83 -32.36 -6.02
N ARG A 579 -4.97 -33.09 -6.72
CA ARG A 579 -3.90 -33.95 -6.16
C ARG A 579 -2.81 -33.08 -5.51
N ASN A 580 -2.41 -33.39 -4.29
CA ASN A 580 -1.25 -32.81 -3.63
C ASN A 580 -0.47 -33.91 -2.90
N ALA A 581 0.85 -33.90 -2.95
CA ALA A 581 1.70 -34.91 -2.31
C ALA A 581 2.80 -34.22 -1.50
N CYS A 582 3.30 -34.88 -0.46
CA CYS A 582 4.45 -34.40 0.31
C CYS A 582 5.74 -34.90 -0.37
N LEU A 583 6.64 -33.97 -0.67
CA LEU A 583 7.89 -34.20 -1.39
C LEU A 583 9.07 -34.08 -0.43
N ARG A 584 10.02 -35.01 -0.53
CA ARG A 584 11.35 -34.84 0.07
C ARG A 584 12.27 -34.26 -0.99
N LEU A 585 12.73 -33.03 -0.75
CA LEU A 585 13.59 -32.28 -1.68
C LEU A 585 15.01 -32.21 -1.12
N ILE A 586 16.00 -32.55 -1.95
CA ILE A 586 17.43 -32.40 -1.65
C ILE A 586 17.98 -31.26 -2.49
N LEU A 587 18.71 -30.32 -1.86
CA LEU A 587 19.31 -29.18 -2.54
C LEU A 587 20.82 -29.39 -2.70
N GLU A 588 21.39 -28.80 -3.75
CA GLU A 588 22.83 -28.83 -4.07
C GLU A 588 23.72 -28.31 -2.91
N ASN A 589 23.20 -27.41 -2.08
CA ASN A 589 23.92 -26.87 -0.93
C ASN A 589 23.94 -27.80 0.31
N GLY A 590 23.51 -29.06 0.18
CA GLY A 590 23.54 -30.05 1.26
C GLY A 590 22.37 -29.96 2.25
N THR A 591 21.31 -29.21 1.92
CA THR A 591 20.10 -29.11 2.76
C THR A 591 18.94 -29.90 2.17
N GLU A 592 18.03 -30.36 3.03
CA GLU A 592 16.78 -31.00 2.65
C GLU A 592 15.57 -30.23 3.20
N GLY A 593 14.44 -30.35 2.49
CA GLY A 593 13.16 -29.75 2.85
C GLY A 593 11.99 -30.70 2.54
N GLU A 594 10.93 -30.59 3.33
CA GLU A 594 9.66 -31.29 3.10
C GLU A 594 8.61 -30.32 2.59
N ASP A 595 8.41 -30.28 1.27
CA ASP A 595 7.46 -29.36 0.64
C ASP A 595 6.25 -30.10 0.07
N LEU A 596 5.13 -29.40 -0.02
CA LEU A 596 3.98 -29.90 -0.75
C LEU A 596 4.19 -29.64 -2.25
N LEU A 597 3.79 -30.59 -3.09
CA LEU A 597 3.92 -30.51 -4.55
C LEU A 597 3.39 -29.19 -5.12
N ARG A 598 2.24 -28.73 -4.64
CA ARG A 598 1.64 -27.47 -5.10
C ARG A 598 2.34 -26.23 -4.56
N SER A 599 3.01 -26.32 -3.41
CA SER A 599 3.85 -25.24 -2.89
C SER A 599 5.09 -25.07 -3.76
N LEU A 600 5.79 -26.18 -4.05
CA LEU A 600 6.97 -26.17 -4.93
C LEU A 600 6.61 -25.67 -6.34
N ALA A 601 5.51 -26.15 -6.93
CA ALA A 601 5.07 -25.67 -8.23
C ALA A 601 4.73 -24.17 -8.23
N THR A 602 4.07 -23.68 -7.17
CA THR A 602 3.77 -22.24 -7.03
C THR A 602 5.03 -21.41 -6.92
N GLU A 603 6.08 -21.90 -6.25
CA GLU A 603 7.36 -21.21 -6.15
C GLU A 603 8.11 -21.21 -7.49
N LEU A 604 8.10 -22.33 -8.21
CA LEU A 604 8.68 -22.42 -9.57
C LEU A 604 7.97 -21.50 -10.57
N TYR A 605 6.65 -21.31 -10.47
CA TYR A 605 5.92 -20.34 -11.33
C TYR A 605 6.20 -18.88 -11.00
N LYS A 606 6.55 -18.56 -9.74
CA LYS A 606 6.85 -17.19 -9.31
C LYS A 606 8.26 -16.76 -9.66
N ASP A 607 9.18 -17.73 -9.77
CA ASP A 607 10.58 -17.48 -10.04
C ASP A 607 10.83 -17.37 -11.55
N LEU A 608 11.38 -16.23 -11.98
CA LEU A 608 11.80 -15.97 -13.36
C LEU A 608 12.92 -16.92 -13.83
N SER A 609 13.64 -17.54 -12.89
CA SER A 609 14.70 -18.52 -13.15
C SER A 609 14.24 -19.99 -13.00
N GLY A 610 12.96 -20.22 -12.73
CA GLY A 610 12.38 -21.56 -12.55
C GLY A 610 12.46 -22.42 -13.81
N ARG A 611 13.31 -23.46 -13.78
CA ARG A 611 13.51 -24.37 -14.93
C ARG A 611 13.52 -25.82 -14.49
N ARG A 612 13.10 -26.70 -15.40
CA ARG A 612 13.22 -28.15 -15.29
C ARG A 612 14.41 -28.64 -16.11
N ILE A 613 15.14 -29.61 -15.60
CA ILE A 613 16.26 -30.24 -16.31
C ILE A 613 15.79 -31.61 -16.80
N SER A 614 15.67 -31.80 -18.12
CA SER A 614 15.20 -33.06 -18.71
C SER A 614 16.33 -34.09 -18.85
N SER A 615 16.07 -35.36 -18.53
CA SER A 615 16.95 -36.48 -18.89
C SER A 615 16.80 -36.87 -20.37
N ALA A 616 17.89 -37.32 -21.00
CA ALA A 616 18.07 -37.39 -22.46
C ALA A 616 17.30 -38.51 -23.21
N GLU A 617 16.23 -39.10 -22.66
CA GLU A 617 15.44 -40.14 -23.33
C GLU A 617 13.97 -39.73 -23.53
N ALA A 618 13.72 -38.87 -24.53
CA ALA A 618 12.40 -38.76 -25.17
C ALA A 618 12.57 -38.15 -26.57
N GLY A 619 12.57 -39.01 -27.59
CA GLY A 619 12.57 -38.62 -29.01
C GLY A 619 11.21 -38.11 -29.51
N PRO A 620 11.14 -37.58 -30.74
CA PRO A 620 10.08 -36.67 -31.19
C PRO A 620 8.87 -37.38 -31.81
N LEU A 621 7.67 -36.83 -31.58
CA LEU A 621 6.43 -37.24 -32.26
C LEU A 621 5.79 -36.04 -33.00
N PHE A 622 5.92 -36.05 -34.33
CA PHE A 622 5.11 -35.33 -35.36
C PHE A 622 5.14 -33.78 -35.35
N GLY A 623 5.34 -33.04 -36.44
CA GLY A 623 5.52 -33.31 -37.87
C GLY A 623 5.91 -32.01 -38.59
N SER A 624 6.45 -32.14 -39.81
CA SER A 624 7.04 -31.07 -40.65
C SER A 624 6.00 -30.04 -41.18
N PRO A 625 6.44 -28.87 -41.70
CA PRO A 625 5.65 -27.64 -41.79
C PRO A 625 4.82 -27.50 -43.07
N SER A 626 3.70 -26.77 -43.00
CA SER A 626 2.94 -26.31 -44.17
C SER A 626 3.18 -24.82 -44.43
N GLU A 627 3.49 -24.50 -45.69
CA GLU A 627 3.69 -23.16 -46.24
C GLU A 627 2.41 -22.31 -46.15
N VAL A 628 2.52 -21.14 -45.52
CA VAL A 628 1.64 -20.00 -45.77
C VAL A 628 2.54 -18.75 -45.82
N GLU A 629 2.41 -17.98 -46.90
CA GLU A 629 3.26 -16.85 -47.26
C GLU A 629 3.46 -15.84 -46.11
N ARG A 630 4.72 -15.62 -45.72
CA ARG A 630 5.12 -14.54 -44.81
C ARG A 630 5.62 -13.36 -45.64
N VAL A 631 4.95 -12.21 -45.53
CA VAL A 631 5.54 -10.94 -45.96
C VAL A 631 6.49 -10.49 -44.85
N SER A 632 7.80 -10.59 -45.08
CA SER A 632 8.82 -10.20 -44.10
C SER A 632 9.21 -8.73 -44.25
N ALA A 633 9.22 -7.99 -43.15
CA ALA A 633 9.98 -6.74 -42.96
C ALA A 633 11.05 -6.96 -41.87
N PRO A 634 12.19 -6.24 -41.89
CA PRO A 634 13.41 -6.71 -41.24
C PRO A 634 13.48 -6.40 -39.73
N ALA A 635 14.03 -7.38 -38.99
CA ALA A 635 14.66 -7.29 -37.67
C ALA A 635 14.04 -6.30 -36.65
N SER A 636 12.88 -6.66 -36.10
CA SER A 636 12.27 -6.04 -34.92
C SER A 636 11.61 -7.12 -34.05
N ARG A 637 11.53 -6.88 -32.73
CA ARG A 637 11.19 -7.89 -31.72
C ARG A 637 9.68 -8.14 -31.74
N ILE A 638 9.25 -9.32 -32.21
CA ILE A 638 7.82 -9.69 -32.27
C ILE A 638 7.25 -9.74 -30.84
N THR A 639 6.24 -8.91 -30.57
CA THR A 639 5.58 -8.76 -29.26
C THR A 639 4.34 -9.64 -29.09
N GLY A 640 3.75 -10.14 -30.18
CA GLY A 640 2.64 -11.11 -30.17
C GLY A 640 1.85 -11.14 -31.50
N CYS A 641 0.69 -11.81 -31.52
CA CYS A 641 -0.16 -11.96 -32.71
C CYS A 641 -1.63 -11.66 -32.41
N ILE A 642 -2.28 -10.86 -33.27
CA ILE A 642 -3.73 -10.64 -33.27
C ILE A 642 -4.34 -11.61 -34.27
N TYR A 643 -5.37 -12.34 -33.86
CA TYR A 643 -6.03 -13.33 -34.71
C TYR A 643 -7.53 -13.08 -34.84
N VAL A 644 -8.04 -13.36 -36.04
CA VAL A 644 -9.46 -13.37 -36.36
C VAL A 644 -9.83 -14.79 -36.77
N VAL A 645 -10.71 -15.42 -36.00
CA VAL A 645 -11.14 -16.81 -36.20
C VAL A 645 -12.64 -16.93 -36.39
N LYS A 646 -13.05 -17.91 -37.20
CA LYS A 646 -14.45 -18.28 -37.43
C LYS A 646 -14.76 -19.58 -36.68
N SER A 647 -15.95 -19.70 -36.09
CA SER A 647 -16.39 -20.96 -35.47
C SER A 647 -16.80 -22.00 -36.52
N LEU A 648 -16.42 -23.26 -36.32
CA LEU A 648 -16.87 -24.42 -37.13
C LEU A 648 -17.93 -25.27 -36.38
N SER A 649 -18.76 -24.64 -35.56
CA SER A 649 -19.78 -25.35 -34.77
C SER A 649 -20.97 -25.81 -35.63
N ASN A 650 -21.45 -27.04 -35.42
CA ASN A 650 -22.59 -27.65 -36.14
C ASN A 650 -23.97 -27.35 -35.49
N ALA A 651 -24.04 -26.42 -34.53
CA ALA A 651 -25.30 -26.07 -33.86
C ALA A 651 -26.25 -25.31 -34.81
N SER A 652 -27.53 -25.67 -34.85
CA SER A 652 -28.55 -25.12 -35.77
C SER A 652 -28.73 -23.60 -35.65
N GLU A 653 -28.51 -23.04 -34.48
CA GLU A 653 -28.58 -21.58 -34.19
C GLU A 653 -27.39 -20.79 -34.76
N ILE A 654 -26.27 -21.46 -35.04
CA ILE A 654 -25.03 -20.85 -35.54
C ILE A 654 -24.89 -21.08 -37.04
N ALA A 655 -25.42 -22.19 -37.56
CA ALA A 655 -25.49 -22.50 -38.98
C ALA A 655 -26.32 -21.46 -39.77
N GLU A 656 -27.33 -20.83 -39.15
CA GLU A 656 -28.11 -19.72 -39.76
C GLU A 656 -27.31 -18.40 -39.83
N LEU A 657 -26.28 -18.23 -39.00
CA LEU A 657 -25.43 -17.03 -38.91
C LEU A 657 -24.14 -17.16 -39.74
N ASP A 658 -24.02 -18.24 -40.52
CA ASP A 658 -22.76 -18.69 -41.12
C ASP A 658 -22.24 -17.71 -42.18
N GLY A 659 -21.24 -16.92 -41.79
CA GLY A 659 -20.56 -15.95 -42.64
C GLY A 659 -20.32 -14.56 -42.03
N ARG A 660 -20.94 -14.24 -40.88
CA ARG A 660 -20.81 -12.92 -40.23
C ARG A 660 -20.32 -12.95 -38.78
N LEU A 661 -20.05 -14.13 -38.22
CA LEU A 661 -19.61 -14.25 -36.83
C LEU A 661 -18.11 -14.48 -36.75
N PHE A 662 -17.38 -13.54 -36.14
CA PHE A 662 -15.94 -13.60 -35.96
C PHE A 662 -15.54 -13.39 -34.50
N LYS A 663 -14.50 -14.10 -34.07
CA LYS A 663 -13.82 -13.86 -32.79
C LYS A 663 -12.51 -13.14 -33.07
N ILE A 664 -12.30 -12.01 -32.38
CA ILE A 664 -11.07 -11.22 -32.47
C ILE A 664 -10.36 -11.33 -31.12
N GLY A 665 -9.13 -11.85 -31.11
CA GLY A 665 -8.36 -12.04 -29.89
C GLY A 665 -6.86 -11.86 -30.09
N PHE A 666 -6.14 -11.78 -28.98
CA PHE A 666 -4.70 -11.58 -28.96
C PHE A 666 -3.96 -12.69 -28.21
N THR A 667 -2.74 -13.03 -28.64
CA THR A 667 -1.84 -13.95 -27.94
C THR A 667 -0.39 -13.45 -27.97
N THR A 668 0.32 -13.61 -26.85
CA THR A 668 1.76 -13.35 -26.73
C THR A 668 2.63 -14.51 -27.25
N GLY A 669 2.05 -15.71 -27.39
CA GLY A 669 2.69 -16.89 -27.96
C GLY A 669 2.29 -17.14 -29.43
N SER A 670 2.64 -18.31 -29.99
CA SER A 670 2.20 -18.66 -31.34
C SER A 670 0.68 -18.82 -31.41
N PHE A 671 0.08 -18.53 -32.57
CA PHE A 671 -1.36 -18.69 -32.78
C PHE A 671 -1.76 -20.17 -32.67
N GLU A 672 -0.93 -21.07 -33.19
CA GLU A 672 -1.13 -22.52 -33.18
C GLU A 672 -1.22 -23.05 -31.75
N ASP A 673 -0.38 -22.53 -30.84
CA ASP A 673 -0.39 -22.95 -29.44
C ASP A 673 -1.67 -22.52 -28.72
N ARG A 674 -2.26 -21.37 -29.09
CA ARG A 674 -3.48 -20.82 -28.45
C ARG A 674 -4.76 -21.54 -28.90
N VAL A 675 -4.80 -22.04 -30.14
CA VAL A 675 -5.99 -22.67 -30.74
C VAL A 675 -6.01 -24.20 -30.60
N ARG A 676 -4.90 -24.81 -30.18
CA ARG A 676 -4.73 -26.26 -30.00
C ARG A 676 -5.87 -26.95 -29.22
N ASP A 677 -6.34 -26.32 -28.14
CA ASP A 677 -7.39 -26.83 -27.27
C ASP A 677 -8.73 -26.05 -27.39
N ALA A 678 -8.95 -25.36 -28.51
CA ALA A 678 -10.16 -24.52 -28.71
C ALA A 678 -11.48 -25.31 -28.57
N LYS A 679 -11.46 -26.62 -28.81
CA LYS A 679 -12.62 -27.52 -28.61
C LYS A 679 -12.99 -27.72 -27.14
N ASP A 680 -12.07 -27.48 -26.21
CA ASP A 680 -12.25 -27.66 -24.77
C ASP A 680 -12.26 -26.33 -23.99
N ASP A 681 -12.14 -25.20 -24.72
CA ASP A 681 -12.09 -23.85 -24.16
C ASP A 681 -13.47 -23.14 -24.31
N PRO A 682 -14.10 -22.71 -23.20
CA PRO A 682 -15.37 -21.99 -23.23
C PRO A 682 -15.30 -20.65 -23.97
N THR A 683 -14.13 -20.01 -24.10
CA THR A 683 -13.96 -18.76 -24.88
C THR A 683 -14.06 -18.98 -26.40
N PHE A 684 -13.80 -20.21 -26.86
CA PHE A 684 -13.99 -20.65 -28.25
C PHE A 684 -15.29 -21.45 -28.44
N ARG A 685 -16.14 -21.49 -27.40
CA ARG A 685 -17.47 -22.11 -27.40
C ARG A 685 -17.45 -23.62 -27.65
N PHE A 686 -16.42 -24.31 -27.16
CA PHE A 686 -16.27 -25.76 -27.29
C PHE A 686 -16.37 -26.28 -28.73
N ALA A 687 -15.90 -25.47 -29.69
CA ALA A 687 -15.96 -25.79 -31.11
C ALA A 687 -14.58 -25.58 -31.74
N PRO A 688 -14.20 -26.41 -32.73
CA PRO A 688 -13.04 -26.09 -33.54
C PRO A 688 -13.22 -24.74 -34.21
N VAL A 689 -12.15 -23.96 -34.30
CA VAL A 689 -12.17 -22.66 -34.97
C VAL A 689 -11.22 -22.68 -36.16
N HIS A 690 -11.61 -21.99 -37.24
CA HIS A 690 -10.80 -21.84 -38.44
C HIS A 690 -10.12 -20.45 -38.43
N PRO A 691 -8.79 -20.37 -38.59
CA PRO A 691 -8.11 -19.10 -38.79
C PRO A 691 -8.57 -18.45 -40.08
N VAL A 692 -9.00 -17.19 -39.99
CA VAL A 692 -9.37 -16.39 -41.16
C VAL A 692 -8.24 -15.43 -41.50
N ARG A 693 -7.70 -14.73 -40.49
CA ARG A 693 -6.54 -13.83 -40.61
C ARG A 693 -5.73 -13.79 -39.31
N THR A 694 -4.42 -13.57 -39.44
CA THR A 694 -3.48 -13.33 -38.35
C THR A 694 -2.60 -12.14 -38.70
N TYR A 695 -2.37 -11.26 -37.73
CA TYR A 695 -1.54 -10.06 -37.88
C TYR A 695 -0.42 -10.10 -36.84
N ASP A 696 0.82 -10.00 -37.30
CA ASP A 696 1.98 -9.93 -36.43
C ASP A 696 2.09 -8.54 -35.81
N ALA A 697 2.14 -8.47 -34.48
CA ALA A 697 2.26 -7.22 -33.74
C ALA A 697 3.71 -7.00 -33.30
N VAL A 698 4.32 -5.92 -33.81
CA VAL A 698 5.69 -5.51 -33.53
C VAL A 698 5.66 -4.19 -32.76
N ASP A 699 6.35 -4.13 -31.60
CA ASP A 699 6.49 -2.94 -30.76
C ASP A 699 5.15 -2.25 -30.37
N LEU A 700 4.06 -3.02 -30.27
CA LEU A 700 2.71 -2.55 -29.92
C LEU A 700 2.28 -3.05 -28.54
N ASN A 701 1.61 -2.18 -27.75
CA ASN A 701 0.88 -2.64 -26.57
C ASN A 701 -0.42 -3.32 -27.02
N THR A 702 -0.32 -4.61 -27.22
CA THR A 702 -1.35 -5.47 -27.81
C THR A 702 -2.62 -5.55 -26.98
N GLY A 703 -2.52 -5.46 -25.65
CA GLY A 703 -3.69 -5.40 -24.76
C GLY A 703 -4.50 -4.12 -24.91
N LYS A 704 -3.83 -2.97 -25.07
CA LYS A 704 -4.50 -1.69 -25.37
C LYS A 704 -5.14 -1.71 -26.76
N PHE A 705 -4.47 -2.30 -27.74
CA PHE A 705 -4.97 -2.41 -29.11
C PHE A 705 -6.23 -3.30 -29.21
N GLU A 706 -6.22 -4.45 -28.54
CA GLU A 706 -7.39 -5.35 -28.45
C GLU A 706 -8.58 -4.65 -27.78
N TYR A 707 -8.33 -3.94 -26.68
CA TYR A 707 -9.36 -3.19 -25.96
C TYR A 707 -10.03 -2.12 -26.84
N LEU A 708 -9.26 -1.36 -27.62
CA LEU A 708 -9.79 -0.34 -28.51
C LEU A 708 -10.67 -0.93 -29.63
N LEU A 709 -10.25 -2.05 -30.23
CA LEU A 709 -11.05 -2.76 -31.23
C LEU A 709 -12.35 -3.33 -30.64
N HIS A 710 -12.28 -3.95 -29.46
CA HIS A 710 -13.46 -4.48 -28.78
C HIS A 710 -14.43 -3.39 -28.37
N ARG A 711 -13.93 -2.20 -28.01
CA ARG A 711 -14.75 -1.01 -27.75
C ARG A 711 -15.39 -0.48 -29.03
N PHE A 712 -14.63 -0.38 -30.12
CA PHE A 712 -15.13 0.13 -31.40
C PHE A 712 -16.29 -0.73 -31.96
N PHE A 713 -16.24 -2.04 -31.76
CA PHE A 713 -17.29 -2.98 -32.18
C PHE A 713 -18.26 -3.40 -31.08
N ALA A 714 -18.25 -2.75 -29.91
CA ALA A 714 -19.00 -3.19 -28.73
C ALA A 714 -20.51 -3.37 -28.99
N GLU A 715 -21.11 -2.51 -29.82
CA GLU A 715 -22.54 -2.58 -30.18
C GLU A 715 -22.92 -3.82 -30.99
N THR A 716 -21.95 -4.48 -31.63
CA THR A 716 -22.15 -5.70 -32.44
C THR A 716 -21.80 -6.99 -31.71
N ARG A 717 -21.49 -6.89 -30.41
CA ARG A 717 -21.09 -8.02 -29.59
C ARG A 717 -22.26 -9.00 -29.43
N LEU A 718 -21.98 -10.28 -29.64
CA LEU A 718 -22.98 -11.33 -29.53
C LEU A 718 -23.31 -11.62 -28.05
N ASN A 719 -24.53 -11.30 -27.62
CA ASN A 719 -24.99 -11.49 -26.24
C ASN A 719 -25.71 -12.84 -26.05
N ILE A 720 -24.93 -13.92 -25.94
CA ILE A 720 -25.45 -15.28 -25.70
C ILE A 720 -24.76 -15.90 -24.47
N GLU A 721 -25.53 -16.59 -23.64
CA GLU A 721 -25.09 -17.22 -22.40
C GLU A 721 -24.92 -18.73 -22.60
N ILE A 722 -23.70 -19.24 -22.35
CA ILE A 722 -23.35 -20.65 -22.55
C ILE A 722 -22.99 -21.24 -21.18
N LYS A 723 -23.40 -22.48 -20.92
CA LYS A 723 -23.00 -23.19 -19.68
C LYS A 723 -21.62 -23.82 -19.88
N ASP A 724 -20.70 -23.55 -18.96
CA ASP A 724 -19.37 -24.17 -18.88
C ASP A 724 -19.47 -25.66 -18.53
N ARG A 725 -18.39 -26.44 -18.69
CA ARG A 725 -18.27 -27.88 -18.39
C ARG A 725 -18.62 -28.28 -16.94
N PHE A 726 -18.73 -27.30 -16.04
CA PHE A 726 -19.16 -27.45 -14.65
C PHE A 726 -20.58 -26.93 -14.39
N GLY A 727 -21.36 -26.63 -15.42
CA GLY A 727 -22.75 -26.16 -15.34
C GLY A 727 -22.92 -24.67 -15.03
N LYS A 728 -21.84 -23.89 -14.98
CA LYS A 728 -21.85 -22.46 -14.64
C LYS A 728 -22.07 -21.59 -15.88
N PRO A 729 -22.95 -20.57 -15.85
CA PRO A 729 -23.14 -19.68 -17.00
C PRO A 729 -21.91 -18.81 -17.29
N PHE A 730 -21.58 -18.67 -18.57
CA PHE A 730 -20.45 -17.92 -19.12
C PHE A 730 -20.88 -17.16 -20.39
N LYS A 731 -20.59 -15.85 -20.43
CA LYS A 731 -20.85 -14.99 -21.60
C LYS A 731 -19.53 -14.59 -22.26
N PRO A 732 -19.21 -15.10 -23.47
CA PRO A 732 -17.95 -14.77 -24.12
C PRO A 732 -17.99 -13.35 -24.71
N LYS A 733 -17.00 -12.51 -24.34
CA LYS A 733 -16.97 -11.07 -24.69
C LYS A 733 -16.26 -10.74 -26.01
N GLU A 734 -15.76 -11.76 -26.70
CA GLU A 734 -14.81 -11.60 -27.82
C GLU A 734 -15.40 -11.98 -29.18
N TRP A 735 -16.73 -12.19 -29.25
CA TRP A 735 -17.44 -12.60 -30.47
C TRP A 735 -18.32 -11.46 -30.99
N PHE A 736 -18.16 -11.13 -32.27
CA PHE A 736 -18.80 -9.99 -32.92
C PHE A 736 -19.47 -10.40 -34.24
N LEU A 737 -20.61 -9.80 -34.53
CA LEU A 737 -21.32 -9.97 -35.81
C LEU A 737 -20.87 -8.89 -36.80
N LEU A 738 -19.86 -9.20 -37.62
CA LEU A 738 -19.16 -8.26 -38.50
C LEU A 738 -18.90 -8.87 -39.88
N LYS A 739 -18.59 -8.03 -40.87
CA LYS A 739 -18.05 -8.47 -42.17
C LYS A 739 -16.52 -8.39 -42.12
N LEU A 740 -15.83 -9.37 -42.72
CA LEU A 740 -14.37 -9.42 -42.70
C LEU A 740 -13.69 -8.13 -43.21
N PRO A 741 -14.12 -7.52 -44.35
CA PRO A 741 -13.49 -6.28 -44.83
C PRO A 741 -13.56 -5.13 -43.82
N THR A 742 -14.63 -5.07 -43.01
CA THR A 742 -14.79 -4.02 -42.00
C THR A 742 -13.82 -4.18 -40.83
N ILE A 743 -13.44 -5.42 -40.50
CA ILE A 743 -12.43 -5.69 -39.48
C ILE A 743 -11.04 -5.25 -40.00
N GLU A 744 -10.74 -5.55 -41.27
CA GLU A 744 -9.49 -5.16 -41.93
C GLU A 744 -9.36 -3.63 -42.01
N ASP A 745 -10.43 -2.94 -42.43
CA ASP A 745 -10.47 -1.48 -42.49
C ASP A 745 -10.28 -0.84 -41.11
N ALA A 746 -10.93 -1.38 -40.06
CA ALA A 746 -10.78 -0.86 -38.71
C ALA A 746 -9.37 -1.04 -38.15
N ILE A 747 -8.72 -2.19 -38.41
CA ILE A 747 -7.33 -2.43 -37.99
C ILE A 747 -6.40 -1.45 -38.71
N ALA A 748 -6.57 -1.24 -40.01
CA ALA A 748 -5.77 -0.28 -40.78
C ALA A 748 -6.00 1.17 -40.31
N MET A 749 -7.25 1.57 -40.06
CA MET A 749 -7.57 2.91 -39.56
C MET A 749 -7.07 3.18 -38.14
N LEU A 750 -6.95 2.15 -37.31
CA LEU A 750 -6.42 2.25 -35.95
C LEU A 750 -4.90 2.39 -35.96
N LEU A 751 -4.20 1.74 -36.89
CA LEU A 751 -2.75 1.93 -37.13
C LEU A 751 -2.45 3.33 -37.72
N ASP A 752 -3.32 3.86 -38.57
CA ASP A 752 -3.19 5.20 -39.19
C ASP A 752 -3.74 6.35 -38.30
N GLY A 753 -4.33 6.07 -37.15
CA GLY A 753 -4.92 7.06 -36.24
C GLY A 753 -6.22 7.74 -36.72
N LYS A 754 -6.77 7.33 -37.87
CA LYS A 754 -7.97 7.93 -38.49
C LYS A 754 -9.30 7.47 -37.85
N ILE A 755 -9.25 6.52 -36.91
CA ILE A 755 -10.43 5.90 -36.30
C ILE A 755 -11.21 6.83 -35.35
N LEU A 756 -10.58 7.91 -34.86
CA LEU A 756 -11.16 8.84 -33.87
C LEU A 756 -12.41 9.59 -34.37
N ASN A 757 -12.51 9.83 -35.68
CA ASN A 757 -13.62 10.58 -36.30
C ASN A 757 -14.67 9.66 -36.95
N GLN A 758 -14.60 8.36 -36.69
CA GLN A 758 -15.43 7.37 -37.32
C GLN A 758 -16.14 6.50 -36.27
N VAL A 759 -17.34 6.04 -36.59
CA VAL A 759 -18.13 5.14 -35.76
C VAL A 759 -18.62 4.01 -36.64
N TYR A 760 -18.61 2.78 -36.11
CA TYR A 760 -19.23 1.66 -36.80
C TYR A 760 -20.76 1.73 -36.62
N ASP A 761 -21.50 1.91 -37.71
CA ASP A 761 -22.97 1.88 -37.68
C ASP A 761 -23.46 0.43 -37.82
N ALA A 762 -24.04 -0.11 -36.73
CA ALA A 762 -24.55 -1.47 -36.69
C ALA A 762 -25.74 -1.73 -37.63
N LYS A 763 -26.51 -0.71 -38.03
CA LYS A 763 -27.63 -0.83 -38.97
C LYS A 763 -27.15 -0.87 -40.43
N LEU A 764 -26.14 -0.08 -40.76
CA LEU A 764 -25.56 -0.02 -42.10
C LEU A 764 -24.44 -1.05 -42.34
N CYS A 765 -23.92 -1.66 -41.26
CA CYS A 765 -22.79 -2.60 -41.28
C CYS A 765 -21.55 -2.02 -41.97
N GLN A 766 -21.28 -0.73 -41.76
CA GLN A 766 -20.16 0.01 -42.34
C GLN A 766 -19.61 1.03 -41.34
N ILE A 767 -18.35 1.40 -41.51
CA ILE A 767 -17.73 2.49 -40.76
C ILE A 767 -18.15 3.81 -41.41
N VAL A 768 -18.80 4.68 -40.65
CA VAL A 768 -19.28 5.99 -41.12
C VAL A 768 -18.59 7.12 -40.35
N ARG A 769 -18.51 8.29 -40.99
CA ARG A 769 -17.98 9.48 -40.33
C ARG A 769 -18.97 9.94 -39.26
N ARG A 770 -18.48 10.19 -38.06
CA ARG A 770 -19.30 10.62 -36.92
C ARG A 770 -20.01 11.94 -37.29
N SER A 771 -21.34 11.98 -37.32
CA SER A 771 -22.04 13.26 -37.46
C SER A 771 -21.82 14.04 -36.17
N LEU A 772 -21.42 15.30 -36.30
CA LEU A 772 -21.30 16.23 -35.17
C LEU A 772 -22.66 16.50 -34.54
#